data_AF-A0A1H1PUG5-F1
#
_entry.id   AF-A0A1H1PUG5-F1
#
_cell.length_a   1.000
_cell.length_b   1.000
_cell.length_c   1.000
_cell.angle_alpha   90.00
_cell.angle_beta   90.00
_cell.angle_gamma   90.00
#
_symmetry.space_group_name_H-M   'P 1'
#
loop_
_entity.id
_entity.type
_entity.pdbx_description
1 polymer ?
#
loop_
_entity_poly.entity_id
_entity_poly.type
_entity_poly.pdbx_seq_one_letter_code
_entity_poly.pdbx_strand_id
1 'polypeptide(L)'
;MTDNLIEQKLKHRGVVLTLAMDSHRPARTTSPSSGDREYRAVYGRGVLWTDSAVISLDHGLPDGMRSQAVRHQSGQWFLLFHRASDDSYRIITDPLGYHRLYYSSFRRGDDQIVVIGDNQTSVVGELQRLGRPVDIDWPIAASHLLSTHTMMQSSFSHRTMYAGVRSLPAGAELVVDHAGAKEEHKHLFSAASDAGYDDLLEAGIARAQAQIRLLADSQVPDKRHALSGGRDSRMAMAMTVSAGVHREFTMMTADPRRSRKPSSRKVLEHDLTIASELRRHLGMQWSRESGITGVRHDAHTSLDIFQSHVAGARFAWAGSGATTWPDALRVEVHGGSGELLRRAYQNMRDHPSFGALDDRPETVAADARALFPTLVTHHGYLPQDMAEEAAEAFADSLDRDADLPMSEQLNMHYAAFRNRDHFGQINQQFARNSLKLYPLAQPEFLQASRLIDPDDRNRGRVAYDIIRMTYPQLNDFAFDDGHWPEPFPLTAQVRRHGTAPYVPADHRDFFEGEDLDTALRAATPLLSDPKHPIAPFDGTSAAASLAASSASELSDLADTPLENLHALIPTLIAQGRLVAGNTAAKLESMTAVFTGRHTPYDSVLFTSGLPANGSVLSAVGSWHSAPAPPVRVARDELLVFHVDLEPHTDEAVVTIRCNSAAANSVEWAVYLYQEQTKIGQKWYDDRRSARFSLADVPAGTRIRALVFTREKGPSSRVHRKFSAWRTI
;
A
#
# COMPACT_ATOMS: atom_id res chain seq x y z
N MET A 1 -15.75 2.44 -24.26
CA MET A 1 -14.93 1.21 -24.24
C MET A 1 -13.88 1.31 -23.15
N THR A 2 -13.17 2.45 -23.07
CA THR A 2 -12.19 2.77 -22.03
C THR A 2 -12.78 2.80 -20.62
N ASP A 3 -13.95 3.42 -20.42
CA ASP A 3 -14.61 3.44 -19.10
C ASP A 3 -14.93 2.03 -18.61
N ASN A 4 -15.40 1.16 -19.51
CA ASN A 4 -15.67 -0.23 -19.19
C ASN A 4 -14.39 -0.97 -18.79
N LEU A 5 -13.28 -0.73 -19.50
CA LEU A 5 -11.98 -1.31 -19.13
C LEU A 5 -11.48 -0.78 -17.78
N ILE A 6 -11.62 0.52 -17.51
CA ILE A 6 -11.23 1.11 -16.21
C ILE A 6 -12.06 0.48 -15.08
N GLU A 7 -13.38 0.45 -15.22
CA GLU A 7 -14.28 -0.09 -14.20
C GLU A 7 -14.10 -1.60 -13.99
N GLN A 8 -13.95 -2.39 -15.05
CA GLN A 8 -13.88 -3.85 -14.95
C GLN A 8 -12.47 -4.36 -14.63
N LYS A 9 -11.42 -3.68 -15.08
CA LYS A 9 -10.04 -4.17 -14.98
C LYS A 9 -9.21 -3.43 -13.95
N LEU A 10 -9.32 -2.11 -13.87
CA LEU A 10 -8.41 -1.28 -13.06
C LEU A 10 -8.97 -0.96 -11.68
N LYS A 11 -10.27 -0.70 -11.58
CA LYS A 11 -10.93 -0.51 -10.30
C LYS A 11 -11.20 -1.86 -9.64
N HIS A 12 -10.77 -1.99 -8.40
CA HIS A 12 -11.14 -3.14 -7.58
C HIS A 12 -12.61 -3.03 -7.19
N ARG A 13 -13.36 -4.11 -7.40
CA ARG A 13 -14.64 -4.30 -6.72
C ARG A 13 -14.38 -5.01 -5.40
N GLY A 14 -14.59 -4.28 -4.31
CA GLY A 14 -14.53 -4.83 -2.97
C GLY A 14 -15.53 -5.97 -2.78
N VAL A 15 -15.31 -6.79 -1.78
CA VAL A 15 -16.28 -7.78 -1.31
C VAL A 15 -16.63 -7.46 0.11
N VAL A 16 -17.93 -7.54 0.41
CA VAL A 16 -18.46 -7.42 1.76
C VAL A 16 -19.27 -8.67 2.10
N LEU A 17 -19.00 -9.27 3.24
CA LEU A 17 -19.77 -10.37 3.81
C LEU A 17 -20.59 -9.81 4.96
N THR A 18 -21.91 -10.00 4.91
CA THR A 18 -22.80 -9.67 6.02
C THR A 18 -23.28 -10.96 6.65
N LEU A 19 -22.93 -11.16 7.91
CA LEU A 19 -23.37 -12.29 8.73
C LEU A 19 -24.49 -11.80 9.65
N ALA A 20 -25.68 -12.38 9.51
CA ALA A 20 -26.82 -12.13 10.40
C ALA A 20 -27.07 -13.37 11.27
N MET A 21 -26.82 -13.22 12.57
CA MET A 21 -26.92 -14.28 13.57
C MET A 21 -28.17 -14.06 14.43
N ASP A 22 -29.10 -15.01 14.39
CA ASP A 22 -30.31 -15.02 15.22
C ASP A 22 -29.94 -15.33 16.69
N SER A 23 -30.21 -14.39 17.60
CA SER A 23 -29.89 -14.55 19.03
C SER A 23 -30.91 -15.36 19.81
N HIS A 24 -32.10 -15.61 19.26
CA HIS A 24 -33.13 -16.41 19.90
C HIS A 24 -32.89 -17.91 19.76
N ARG A 25 -31.96 -18.32 18.90
CA ARG A 25 -31.63 -19.72 18.71
C ARG A 25 -30.85 -20.23 19.94
N PRO A 26 -31.40 -21.16 20.74
CA PRO A 26 -30.70 -21.66 21.90
C PRO A 26 -29.40 -22.34 21.45
N ALA A 27 -28.28 -21.97 22.07
CA ALA A 27 -27.02 -22.66 21.89
C ALA A 27 -27.26 -24.16 22.10
N ARG A 28 -26.99 -24.98 21.07
CA ARG A 28 -27.15 -26.43 21.19
C ARG A 28 -26.18 -26.92 22.26
N THR A 29 -26.73 -27.27 23.42
CA THR A 29 -25.99 -27.66 24.64
C THR A 29 -25.35 -29.04 24.58
N THR A 30 -25.28 -29.67 23.40
CA THR A 30 -24.45 -30.87 23.24
C THR A 30 -23.00 -30.42 23.32
N SER A 31 -22.37 -30.63 24.48
CA SER A 31 -20.94 -30.35 24.70
C SER A 31 -20.15 -30.80 23.47
N PRO A 32 -19.61 -29.86 22.68
CA PRO A 32 -18.82 -30.23 21.53
C PRO A 32 -17.57 -30.92 22.08
N SER A 33 -17.25 -32.10 21.54
CA SER A 33 -15.89 -32.63 21.71
C SER A 33 -14.94 -31.53 21.27
N SER A 34 -14.02 -31.11 22.13
CA SER A 34 -13.09 -29.98 21.95
C SER A 34 -12.10 -30.12 20.78
N GLY A 35 -12.31 -31.09 19.89
CA GLY A 35 -11.56 -31.21 18.65
C GLY A 35 -12.07 -30.23 17.62
N ASP A 36 -11.13 -29.58 16.94
CA ASP A 36 -11.26 -28.64 15.82
C ASP A 36 -11.85 -29.30 14.52
N ARG A 37 -12.82 -30.22 14.67
CA ARG A 37 -13.69 -30.83 13.63
C ARG A 37 -15.04 -30.09 13.65
N GLU A 38 -15.66 -29.56 12.59
CA GLU A 38 -15.44 -29.51 11.15
C GLU A 38 -15.82 -28.08 10.65
N TYR A 39 -14.86 -27.16 10.58
CA TYR A 39 -15.06 -25.90 9.86
C TYR A 39 -14.81 -26.14 8.36
N ARG A 40 -15.84 -25.95 7.53
CA ARG A 40 -15.78 -26.13 6.06
C ARG A 40 -15.82 -24.78 5.37
N ALA A 41 -14.96 -24.59 4.38
CA ALA A 41 -14.93 -23.34 3.62
C ALA A 41 -16.26 -23.16 2.87
N VAL A 42 -16.86 -21.98 2.99
CA VAL A 42 -18.11 -21.60 2.30
C VAL A 42 -17.94 -20.36 1.43
N TYR A 43 -16.91 -19.56 1.66
CA TYR A 43 -16.50 -18.45 0.79
C TYR A 43 -14.99 -18.25 0.85
N GLY A 44 -14.38 -17.74 -0.22
CA GLY A 44 -12.96 -17.38 -0.25
C GLY A 44 -12.64 -16.42 -1.38
N ARG A 45 -11.53 -15.68 -1.23
CA ARG A 45 -11.04 -14.72 -2.21
C ARG A 45 -9.52 -14.58 -2.14
N GLY A 46 -8.90 -14.25 -3.27
CA GLY A 46 -7.45 -14.10 -3.41
C GLY A 46 -6.72 -15.38 -3.80
N VAL A 47 -5.41 -15.42 -3.54
CA VAL A 47 -4.53 -16.52 -3.99
C VAL A 47 -3.89 -17.24 -2.82
N LEU A 48 -4.17 -18.54 -2.76
CA LEU A 48 -3.62 -19.49 -1.82
C LEU A 48 -2.45 -20.23 -2.47
N TRP A 49 -1.29 -20.20 -1.83
CA TRP A 49 -0.11 -20.94 -2.25
C TRP A 49 0.05 -22.15 -1.34
N THR A 50 0.01 -23.34 -1.93
CA THR A 50 0.35 -24.59 -1.25
C THR A 50 1.70 -25.09 -1.75
N ASP A 51 2.17 -26.18 -1.17
CA ASP A 51 3.41 -26.85 -1.61
C ASP A 51 3.26 -27.48 -3.01
N SER A 52 2.04 -27.64 -3.52
CA SER A 52 1.75 -28.37 -4.76
C SER A 52 0.86 -27.63 -5.76
N ALA A 53 0.28 -26.49 -5.38
CA ALA A 53 -0.63 -25.76 -6.23
C ALA A 53 -0.68 -24.26 -5.89
N VAL A 54 -1.06 -23.48 -6.91
CA VAL A 54 -1.48 -22.08 -6.76
C VAL A 54 -2.98 -22.03 -7.04
N ILE A 55 -3.77 -21.70 -6.03
CA ILE A 55 -5.24 -21.76 -6.09
C ILE A 55 -5.79 -20.34 -6.06
N SER A 56 -6.50 -19.95 -7.12
CA SER A 56 -7.34 -18.74 -7.11
C SER A 56 -8.69 -19.07 -6.47
N LEU A 57 -8.97 -18.48 -5.30
CA LEU A 57 -10.22 -18.69 -4.58
C LEU A 57 -11.40 -17.93 -5.22
N ASP A 58 -11.10 -16.94 -6.07
CA ASP A 58 -12.11 -16.19 -6.83
C ASP A 58 -12.81 -17.03 -7.91
N HIS A 59 -12.27 -18.21 -8.27
CA HIS A 59 -12.86 -19.14 -9.24
C HIS A 59 -13.58 -20.34 -8.60
N GLY A 60 -13.76 -20.31 -7.29
CA GLY A 60 -14.41 -21.39 -6.54
C GLY A 60 -13.48 -21.98 -5.48
N LEU A 61 -14.10 -22.67 -4.53
CA LEU A 61 -13.41 -23.33 -3.43
C LEU A 61 -13.09 -24.78 -3.80
N PRO A 62 -11.89 -25.28 -3.46
CA PRO A 62 -11.62 -26.71 -3.52
C PRO A 62 -12.59 -27.50 -2.63
N ASP A 63 -13.11 -28.61 -3.14
CA ASP A 63 -14.09 -29.43 -2.45
C ASP A 63 -13.59 -29.90 -1.08
N GLY A 64 -14.41 -29.66 -0.05
CA GLY A 64 -14.12 -30.12 1.31
C GLY A 64 -12.96 -29.42 2.01
N MET A 65 -12.50 -28.26 1.51
CA MET A 65 -11.46 -27.47 2.15
C MET A 65 -11.78 -27.17 3.64
N ARG A 66 -10.84 -27.53 4.52
CA ARG A 66 -10.96 -27.39 5.98
C ARG A 66 -10.02 -26.33 6.51
N SER A 67 -10.41 -25.67 7.59
CA SER A 67 -9.61 -24.59 8.21
C SER A 67 -8.17 -25.02 8.51
N GLN A 68 -7.99 -26.20 9.11
CA GLN A 68 -6.67 -26.74 9.47
C GLN A 68 -5.70 -26.87 8.29
N ALA A 69 -6.20 -27.18 7.09
CA ALA A 69 -5.36 -27.40 5.92
C ALA A 69 -4.74 -26.10 5.39
N VAL A 70 -5.35 -24.94 5.71
CA VAL A 70 -4.96 -23.64 5.15
C VAL A 70 -4.32 -22.69 6.15
N ARG A 71 -4.48 -22.91 7.47
CA ARG A 71 -4.03 -21.98 8.53
C ARG A 71 -2.55 -21.54 8.44
N HIS A 72 -1.68 -22.37 7.86
CA HIS A 72 -0.25 -22.10 7.72
C HIS A 72 0.18 -21.83 6.27
N GLN A 73 -0.77 -21.80 5.34
CA GLN A 73 -0.48 -21.67 3.92
C GLN A 73 -0.27 -20.21 3.53
N SER A 74 0.81 -19.94 2.82
CA SER A 74 1.19 -18.60 2.41
C SER A 74 0.31 -18.09 1.27
N GLY A 75 0.39 -16.79 0.99
CA GLY A 75 -0.31 -16.16 -0.11
C GLY A 75 -0.90 -14.82 0.26
N GLN A 76 -2.00 -14.49 -0.42
CA GLN A 76 -2.79 -13.29 -0.15
C GLN A 76 -4.25 -13.66 -0.31
N TRP A 77 -4.80 -14.32 0.70
CA TRP A 77 -6.14 -14.91 0.66
C TRP A 77 -6.89 -14.71 1.97
N PHE A 78 -8.21 -14.83 1.90
CA PHE A 78 -9.04 -15.10 3.06
C PHE A 78 -10.11 -16.14 2.74
N LEU A 79 -10.57 -16.85 3.78
CA LEU A 79 -11.59 -17.87 3.71
C LEU A 79 -12.58 -17.70 4.86
N LEU A 80 -13.88 -17.77 4.55
CA LEU A 80 -14.96 -17.92 5.51
C LEU A 80 -15.27 -19.41 5.66
N PHE A 81 -15.22 -19.88 6.88
CA PHE A 81 -15.60 -21.23 7.25
C PHE A 81 -16.90 -21.23 8.04
N HIS A 82 -17.71 -22.26 7.84
CA HIS A 82 -18.93 -22.51 8.59
C HIS A 82 -18.84 -23.85 9.33
N ARG A 83 -19.38 -23.88 10.54
CA ARG A 83 -19.53 -25.10 11.34
C ARG A 83 -21.02 -25.36 11.58
N ALA A 84 -21.54 -26.41 10.94
CA ALA A 84 -22.97 -26.71 10.95
C ALA A 84 -23.53 -27.14 12.33
N SER A 85 -22.69 -27.61 13.26
CA SER A 85 -23.15 -28.14 14.55
C SER A 85 -23.76 -27.05 15.45
N ASP A 86 -23.18 -25.87 15.44
CA ASP A 86 -23.56 -24.71 16.26
C ASP A 86 -23.76 -23.43 15.45
N ASP A 87 -23.72 -23.56 14.12
CA ASP A 87 -23.97 -22.47 13.17
C ASP A 87 -22.98 -21.30 13.30
N SER A 88 -21.79 -21.54 13.84
CA SER A 88 -20.75 -20.51 13.97
C SER A 88 -19.93 -20.36 12.69
N TYR A 89 -19.46 -19.15 12.45
CA TYR A 89 -18.55 -18.82 11.36
C TYR A 89 -17.15 -18.50 11.88
N ARG A 90 -16.15 -18.74 11.04
CA ARG A 90 -14.76 -18.40 11.31
C ARG A 90 -14.10 -17.86 10.05
N ILE A 91 -13.50 -16.69 10.15
CA ILE A 91 -12.78 -16.07 9.04
C ILE A 91 -11.30 -16.17 9.33
N ILE A 92 -10.56 -16.67 8.35
CA ILE A 92 -9.12 -16.90 8.42
C ILE A 92 -8.49 -16.23 7.21
N THR A 93 -7.40 -15.50 7.43
CA THR A 93 -6.57 -14.89 6.38
C THR A 93 -5.25 -15.64 6.23
N ASP A 94 -4.46 -15.29 5.21
CA ASP A 94 -3.07 -15.72 5.14
C ASP A 94 -2.31 -15.34 6.43
N PRO A 95 -1.29 -16.13 6.85
CA PRO A 95 -0.62 -15.94 8.13
C PRO A 95 -0.11 -14.52 8.38
N LEU A 96 0.27 -13.78 7.33
CA LEU A 96 0.83 -12.43 7.43
C LEU A 96 -0.19 -11.31 7.22
N GLY A 97 -1.46 -11.68 7.00
CA GLY A 97 -2.54 -10.74 6.78
C GLY A 97 -2.33 -9.85 5.55
N TYR A 98 -1.70 -10.37 4.50
CA TYR A 98 -1.56 -9.68 3.22
C TYR A 98 -2.90 -9.42 2.54
N HIS A 99 -3.84 -10.34 2.69
CA HIS A 99 -5.24 -10.06 2.44
C HIS A 99 -5.86 -9.40 3.67
N ARG A 100 -5.99 -8.08 3.59
CA ARG A 100 -6.52 -7.26 4.68
C ARG A 100 -8.03 -7.43 4.77
N LEU A 101 -8.52 -7.56 5.99
CA LEU A 101 -9.94 -7.53 6.30
C LEU A 101 -10.25 -6.43 7.30
N TYR A 102 -11.43 -5.87 7.12
CA TYR A 102 -12.01 -4.86 7.98
C TYR A 102 -13.38 -5.35 8.41
N TYR A 103 -13.78 -5.05 9.63
CA TYR A 103 -15.06 -5.50 10.13
C TYR A 103 -15.70 -4.51 11.10
N SER A 104 -17.02 -4.63 11.23
CA SER A 104 -17.82 -3.93 12.23
C SER A 104 -18.97 -4.84 12.68
N SER A 105 -19.42 -4.69 13.91
CA SER A 105 -20.48 -5.51 14.49
C SER A 105 -21.47 -4.66 15.26
N PHE A 106 -22.76 -4.92 15.10
CA PHE A 106 -23.83 -4.20 15.79
C PHE A 106 -25.08 -5.08 15.94
N ARG A 107 -25.99 -4.70 16.84
CA ARG A 107 -27.30 -5.37 16.98
C ARG A 107 -28.38 -4.69 16.17
N ARG A 108 -29.30 -5.45 15.58
CA ARG A 108 -30.50 -4.94 14.90
C ARG A 108 -31.73 -5.69 15.44
N GLY A 109 -32.45 -5.06 16.36
CA GLY A 109 -33.37 -5.81 17.20
C GLY A 109 -32.58 -6.81 18.04
N ASP A 110 -33.00 -8.06 18.00
CA ASP A 110 -32.32 -9.16 18.70
C ASP A 110 -31.18 -9.76 17.86
N ASP A 111 -31.12 -9.53 16.54
CA ASP A 111 -30.10 -10.13 15.68
C ASP A 111 -28.73 -9.45 15.87
N GLN A 112 -27.69 -10.27 15.89
CA GLN A 112 -26.31 -9.81 15.82
C GLN A 112 -25.87 -9.75 14.35
N ILE A 113 -25.48 -8.55 13.90
CA ILE A 113 -24.98 -8.31 12.55
C ILE A 113 -23.47 -8.11 12.60
N VAL A 114 -22.74 -8.78 11.71
CA VAL A 114 -21.31 -8.57 11.50
C VAL A 114 -21.08 -8.31 10.01
N VAL A 115 -20.47 -7.17 9.71
CA VAL A 115 -20.09 -6.77 8.35
C VAL A 115 -18.58 -6.91 8.24
N ILE A 116 -18.10 -7.68 7.27
CA ILE A 116 -16.67 -7.89 6.99
C ILE A 116 -16.38 -7.50 5.54
N GLY A 117 -15.29 -6.81 5.25
CA GLY A 117 -14.89 -6.54 3.87
C GLY A 117 -13.39 -6.41 3.66
N ASP A 118 -12.96 -6.51 2.41
CA ASP A 118 -11.55 -6.39 2.00
C ASP A 118 -11.10 -4.94 1.72
N ASN A 119 -12.04 -3.98 1.83
CA ASN A 119 -11.79 -2.55 1.72
C ASN A 119 -12.58 -1.79 2.80
N GLN A 120 -11.93 -0.85 3.49
CA GLN A 120 -12.56 -0.10 4.59
C GLN A 120 -13.80 0.66 4.13
N THR A 121 -13.72 1.34 2.98
CA THR A 121 -14.84 2.14 2.46
C THR A 121 -16.02 1.26 2.04
N SER A 122 -15.77 0.04 1.58
CA SER A 122 -16.84 -0.92 1.25
C SER A 122 -17.60 -1.34 2.51
N VAL A 123 -16.91 -1.55 3.64
CA VAL A 123 -17.57 -1.80 4.94
C VAL A 123 -18.42 -0.60 5.36
N VAL A 124 -17.90 0.62 5.24
CA VAL A 124 -18.66 1.86 5.51
C VAL A 124 -19.92 1.93 4.64
N GLY A 125 -19.79 1.68 3.34
CA GLY A 125 -20.92 1.70 2.42
C GLY A 125 -21.99 0.67 2.78
N GLU A 126 -21.61 -0.53 3.21
CA GLU A 126 -22.57 -1.56 3.62
C GLU A 126 -23.25 -1.20 4.95
N LEU A 127 -22.50 -0.65 5.92
CA LEU A 127 -23.08 -0.14 7.17
C LEU A 127 -24.16 0.91 6.89
N GLN A 128 -23.86 1.88 6.02
CA GLN A 128 -24.82 2.92 5.62
C GLN A 128 -26.04 2.34 4.91
N ARG A 129 -25.85 1.38 4.01
CA ARG A 129 -26.96 0.67 3.34
C ARG A 129 -27.85 -0.07 4.34
N LEU A 130 -27.27 -0.61 5.41
CA LEU A 130 -27.99 -1.24 6.52
C LEU A 130 -28.59 -0.21 7.51
N GLY A 131 -28.50 1.09 7.23
CA GLY A 131 -29.05 2.17 8.05
C GLY A 131 -28.19 2.50 9.28
N ARG A 132 -26.91 2.10 9.30
CA ARG A 132 -25.98 2.45 10.36
C ARG A 132 -25.17 3.70 9.96
N PRO A 133 -25.29 4.81 10.72
CA PRO A 133 -24.39 5.93 10.55
C PRO A 133 -22.97 5.50 10.96
N VAL A 134 -22.00 6.05 10.26
CA VAL A 134 -20.57 5.88 10.55
C VAL A 134 -20.00 7.29 10.63
N ASP A 135 -19.07 7.53 11.55
CA ASP A 135 -18.37 8.80 11.70
C ASP A 135 -16.86 8.63 11.45
N ILE A 136 -16.13 9.74 11.33
CA ILE A 136 -14.67 9.73 11.28
C ILE A 136 -14.11 9.49 12.68
N ASP A 137 -13.17 8.55 12.79
CA ASP A 137 -12.30 8.42 13.97
C ASP A 137 -11.18 9.47 13.87
N TRP A 138 -11.47 10.68 14.34
CA TRP A 138 -10.59 11.84 14.18
C TRP A 138 -9.18 11.69 14.76
N PRO A 139 -8.98 11.12 15.97
CA PRO A 139 -7.64 10.83 16.49
C PRO A 139 -6.78 10.04 15.50
N ILE A 140 -7.34 9.02 14.86
CA ILE A 140 -6.62 8.19 13.88
C ILE A 140 -6.47 8.92 12.55
N ALA A 141 -7.56 9.48 12.02
CA ALA A 141 -7.58 10.11 10.71
C ALA A 141 -6.69 11.36 10.64
N ALA A 142 -6.72 12.20 11.68
CA ALA A 142 -5.90 13.41 11.75
C ALA A 142 -4.41 13.09 11.94
N SER A 143 -4.07 12.03 12.69
CA SER A 143 -2.68 11.54 12.82
C SER A 143 -2.08 11.16 11.47
N HIS A 144 -2.86 10.47 10.63
CA HIS A 144 -2.46 10.24 9.25
C HIS A 144 -2.36 11.55 8.49
N LEU A 145 -3.40 12.40 8.51
CA LEU A 145 -3.47 13.62 7.70
C LEU A 145 -2.30 14.57 7.94
N LEU A 146 -1.87 14.72 9.19
CA LEU A 146 -0.85 15.66 9.66
C LEU A 146 0.58 15.09 9.66
N SER A 147 0.80 13.95 9.00
CA SER A 147 2.10 13.29 8.93
C SER A 147 2.60 13.01 7.50
N THR A 148 3.91 13.16 7.31
CA THR A 148 4.65 12.63 6.14
C THR A 148 5.49 11.40 6.45
N HIS A 149 5.58 11.01 7.72
CA HIS A 149 6.44 9.90 8.15
C HIS A 149 5.99 8.58 7.53
N THR A 150 6.93 7.70 7.18
CA THR A 150 6.65 6.45 6.47
C THR A 150 5.68 5.53 7.23
N MET A 151 5.75 5.51 8.57
CA MET A 151 4.79 4.79 9.43
C MET A 151 3.34 5.26 9.28
N MET A 152 3.13 6.54 8.97
CA MET A 152 1.80 7.14 8.84
C MET A 152 1.31 7.21 7.38
N GLN A 153 2.09 6.66 6.44
CA GLN A 153 1.68 6.49 5.04
C GLN A 153 0.87 5.21 4.80
N SER A 154 0.74 4.38 5.84
CA SER A 154 -0.06 3.17 5.93
C SER A 154 -0.78 3.15 7.27
N SER A 155 -1.72 2.23 7.51
CA SER A 155 -2.31 2.05 8.84
C SER A 155 -1.23 1.85 9.91
N PHE A 156 -1.45 2.38 11.12
CA PHE A 156 -0.56 2.15 12.28
C PHE A 156 -1.27 1.46 13.46
N SER A 157 -2.59 1.29 13.38
CA SER A 157 -3.45 0.77 14.43
C SER A 157 -4.49 -0.18 13.84
N HIS A 158 -5.12 -0.99 14.70
CA HIS A 158 -6.31 -1.77 14.35
C HIS A 158 -7.58 -0.91 14.32
N ARG A 159 -7.56 0.28 14.94
CA ARG A 159 -8.54 1.33 14.67
C ARG A 159 -8.33 1.87 13.25
N THR A 160 -9.42 2.14 12.55
CA THR A 160 -9.37 2.71 11.19
C THR A 160 -9.70 4.21 11.22
N MET A 161 -9.80 4.84 10.06
CA MET A 161 -10.29 6.22 9.96
C MET A 161 -11.79 6.36 10.25
N TYR A 162 -12.49 5.25 10.47
CA TYR A 162 -13.94 5.20 10.63
C TYR A 162 -14.32 4.62 11.99
N ALA A 163 -15.12 5.35 12.75
CA ALA A 163 -15.56 4.94 14.07
C ALA A 163 -16.31 3.61 14.00
N GLY A 164 -15.91 2.64 14.83
CA GLY A 164 -16.54 1.32 14.88
C GLY A 164 -16.15 0.35 13.75
N VAL A 165 -15.27 0.75 12.82
CA VAL A 165 -14.67 -0.15 11.83
C VAL A 165 -13.24 -0.49 12.28
N ARG A 166 -12.95 -1.78 12.42
CA ARG A 166 -11.65 -2.31 12.86
C ARG A 166 -10.96 -3.06 11.74
N SER A 167 -9.64 -3.03 11.72
CA SER A 167 -8.83 -3.90 10.86
C SER A 167 -8.48 -5.18 11.60
N LEU A 168 -8.85 -6.32 11.02
CA LEU A 168 -8.48 -7.64 11.57
C LEU A 168 -6.94 -7.74 11.64
N PRO A 169 -6.36 -8.06 12.81
CA PRO A 169 -4.93 -8.25 12.94
C PRO A 169 -4.42 -9.39 12.07
N ALA A 170 -3.18 -9.28 11.58
CA ALA A 170 -2.49 -10.40 10.96
C ALA A 170 -2.44 -11.58 11.97
N GLY A 171 -2.62 -12.81 11.49
CA GLY A 171 -2.64 -14.01 12.32
C GLY A 171 -3.86 -14.15 13.27
N ALA A 172 -4.72 -13.15 13.37
CA ALA A 172 -5.98 -13.27 14.11
C ALA A 172 -7.06 -13.91 13.24
N GLU A 173 -7.97 -14.63 13.89
CA GLU A 173 -9.15 -15.19 13.27
C GLU A 173 -10.39 -14.48 13.82
N LEU A 174 -11.36 -14.18 12.96
CA LEU A 174 -12.63 -13.62 13.41
C LEU A 174 -13.64 -14.74 13.59
N VAL A 175 -14.04 -15.02 14.83
CA VAL A 175 -15.08 -15.98 15.16
C VAL A 175 -16.39 -15.22 15.31
N VAL A 176 -17.43 -15.68 14.61
CA VAL A 176 -18.75 -15.07 14.63
C VAL A 176 -19.78 -16.10 15.02
N ASP A 177 -20.49 -15.83 16.10
CA ASP A 177 -21.57 -16.67 16.62
C ASP A 177 -22.75 -15.79 17.09
N HIS A 178 -23.70 -16.41 17.79
CA HIS A 178 -24.88 -15.73 18.35
C HIS A 178 -24.53 -14.70 19.45
N ALA A 179 -23.35 -14.79 20.07
CA ALA A 179 -22.91 -13.85 21.09
C ALA A 179 -22.26 -12.60 20.47
N GLY A 180 -21.64 -12.72 19.29
CA GLY A 180 -20.93 -11.60 18.68
C GLY A 180 -19.87 -11.99 17.67
N ALA A 181 -19.11 -10.98 17.27
CA ALA A 181 -17.81 -11.15 16.65
C ALA A 181 -16.72 -11.10 17.74
N LYS A 182 -15.80 -12.06 17.73
CA LYS A 182 -14.65 -12.12 18.62
C LYS A 182 -13.38 -12.38 17.82
N GLU A 183 -12.35 -11.59 18.11
CA GLU A 183 -11.00 -11.84 17.59
C GLU A 183 -10.33 -12.95 18.43
N GLU A 184 -9.94 -14.04 17.78
CA GLU A 184 -9.04 -15.06 18.34
C GLU A 184 -7.64 -14.79 17.83
N HIS A 185 -6.78 -14.23 18.69
CA HIS A 185 -5.40 -13.96 18.36
C HIS A 185 -4.60 -15.25 18.42
N LYS A 186 -3.98 -15.61 17.30
CA LYS A 186 -2.84 -16.52 17.34
C LYS A 186 -1.60 -15.67 17.34
N HIS A 187 -0.68 -16.00 18.23
CA HIS A 187 0.64 -15.39 18.19
C HIS A 187 1.32 -15.84 16.90
N LEU A 188 1.28 -14.98 15.89
CA LEU A 188 2.02 -15.07 14.63
C LEU A 188 3.51 -15.41 14.87
N PHE A 189 4.01 -14.99 16.03
CA PHE A 189 5.39 -15.08 16.48
C PHE A 189 5.63 -16.13 17.57
N SER A 190 4.61 -16.83 18.07
CA SER A 190 4.86 -17.93 19.00
C SER A 190 5.35 -19.15 18.21
N ALA A 191 6.46 -19.73 18.63
CA ALA A 191 6.88 -21.05 18.17
C ALA A 191 5.79 -22.06 18.54
N ALA A 192 4.92 -22.38 17.58
CA ALA A 192 3.85 -23.36 17.77
C ALA A 192 4.38 -24.80 17.83
N SER A 193 5.67 -24.98 17.59
CA SER A 193 6.34 -26.28 17.51
C SER A 193 7.55 -26.32 18.43
N ASP A 194 7.82 -27.48 19.02
CA ASP A 194 9.10 -27.83 19.65
C ASP A 194 10.27 -27.91 18.64
N ALA A 195 10.08 -27.42 17.40
CA ALA A 195 11.08 -27.44 16.34
C ALA A 195 12.21 -26.46 16.64
N GLY A 196 13.44 -26.89 16.38
CA GLY A 196 14.62 -26.04 16.53
C GLY A 196 14.70 -24.98 15.44
N TYR A 197 15.63 -24.04 15.63
CA TYR A 197 15.95 -22.99 14.66
C TYR A 197 16.25 -23.55 13.26
N ASP A 198 17.14 -24.55 13.16
CA ASP A 198 17.54 -25.14 11.88
C ASP A 198 16.38 -25.90 11.21
N ASP A 199 15.58 -26.64 11.99
CA ASP A 199 14.41 -27.37 11.48
C ASP A 199 13.39 -26.42 10.83
N LEU A 200 13.15 -25.26 11.46
CA LEU A 200 12.27 -24.22 10.92
C LEU A 200 12.84 -23.61 9.64
N LEU A 201 14.16 -23.35 9.58
CA LEU A 201 14.78 -22.87 8.34
C LEU A 201 14.65 -23.90 7.21
N GLU A 202 14.90 -25.18 7.47
CA GLU A 202 14.75 -26.24 6.47
C GLU A 202 13.31 -26.34 5.96
N ALA A 203 12.33 -26.32 6.87
CA ALA A 203 10.91 -26.35 6.50
C ALA A 203 10.49 -25.14 5.67
N GLY A 204 10.91 -23.93 6.06
CA GLY A 204 10.65 -22.70 5.32
C GLY A 204 11.30 -22.70 3.94
N ILE A 205 12.56 -23.15 3.84
CA ILE A 205 13.28 -23.29 2.57
C ILE A 205 12.56 -24.29 1.66
N ALA A 206 12.19 -25.46 2.18
CA ALA A 206 11.51 -26.49 1.40
C ALA A 206 10.19 -25.97 0.80
N ARG A 207 9.37 -25.29 1.61
CA ARG A 207 8.11 -24.67 1.14
C ARG A 207 8.35 -23.59 0.10
N ALA A 208 9.27 -22.66 0.36
CA ALA A 208 9.59 -21.59 -0.56
C ALA A 208 10.10 -22.12 -1.91
N GLN A 209 10.96 -23.14 -1.90
CA GLN A 209 11.44 -23.80 -3.12
C GLN A 209 10.31 -24.50 -3.88
N ALA A 210 9.39 -25.17 -3.19
CA ALA A 210 8.23 -25.79 -3.82
C ALA A 210 7.38 -24.75 -4.56
N GLN A 211 7.08 -23.62 -3.94
CA GLN A 211 6.34 -22.51 -4.54
C GLN A 211 7.09 -21.88 -5.74
N ILE A 212 8.41 -21.74 -5.64
CA ILE A 212 9.24 -21.24 -6.75
C ILE A 212 9.21 -22.22 -7.94
N ARG A 213 9.28 -23.54 -7.69
CA ARG A 213 9.17 -24.56 -8.75
C ARG A 213 7.81 -24.51 -9.43
N LEU A 214 6.71 -24.34 -8.68
CA LEU A 214 5.37 -24.17 -9.27
C LEU A 214 5.29 -23.00 -10.25
N LEU A 215 5.94 -21.86 -9.94
CA LEU A 215 6.03 -20.75 -10.86
C LEU A 215 6.91 -21.06 -12.07
N ALA A 216 8.05 -21.71 -11.85
CA ALA A 216 8.97 -22.11 -12.91
C ALA A 216 8.35 -23.10 -13.89
N ASP A 217 7.52 -24.03 -13.41
CA ASP A 217 6.85 -25.05 -14.23
C ASP A 217 5.57 -24.53 -14.90
N SER A 218 5.12 -23.33 -14.54
CA SER A 218 3.94 -22.71 -15.14
C SER A 218 4.16 -22.37 -16.61
N GLN A 219 3.06 -22.35 -17.38
CA GLN A 219 3.06 -21.97 -18.80
C GLN A 219 3.10 -20.45 -19.03
N VAL A 220 3.35 -19.65 -17.99
CA VAL A 220 3.43 -18.19 -18.09
C VAL A 220 4.73 -17.80 -18.81
N PRO A 221 4.70 -17.04 -19.91
CA PRO A 221 5.91 -16.74 -20.67
C PRO A 221 6.83 -15.72 -19.98
N ASP A 222 6.29 -14.76 -19.22
CA ASP A 222 7.06 -13.70 -18.58
C ASP A 222 7.28 -14.03 -17.09
N LYS A 223 8.42 -14.66 -16.80
CA LYS A 223 8.85 -15.05 -15.45
C LYS A 223 10.08 -14.22 -15.06
N ARG A 224 9.98 -13.44 -13.98
CA ARG A 224 11.06 -12.55 -13.54
C ARG A 224 11.50 -12.83 -12.11
N HIS A 225 12.76 -12.54 -11.82
CA HIS A 225 13.30 -12.48 -10.47
C HIS A 225 13.81 -11.07 -10.19
N ALA A 226 13.25 -10.42 -9.18
CA ALA A 226 13.69 -9.10 -8.74
C ALA A 226 14.99 -9.22 -7.94
N LEU A 227 15.99 -8.40 -8.27
CA LEU A 227 17.27 -8.36 -7.55
C LEU A 227 17.72 -6.92 -7.35
N SER A 228 17.88 -6.51 -6.09
CA SER A 228 18.34 -5.17 -5.70
C SER A 228 19.75 -5.19 -5.10
N GLY A 229 20.45 -6.33 -5.12
CA GLY A 229 21.76 -6.47 -4.47
C GLY A 229 21.70 -6.63 -2.94
N GLY A 230 20.65 -6.16 -2.28
CA GLY A 230 20.46 -6.32 -0.84
C GLY A 230 20.15 -7.76 -0.38
N ARG A 231 20.31 -7.98 0.94
CA ARG A 231 20.19 -9.30 1.60
C ARG A 231 18.88 -10.02 1.27
N ASP A 232 17.77 -9.30 1.26
CA ASP A 232 16.44 -9.91 1.12
C ASP A 232 16.23 -10.50 -0.28
N SER A 233 16.56 -9.73 -1.33
CA SER A 233 16.50 -10.22 -2.71
C SER A 233 17.49 -11.37 -2.98
N ARG A 234 18.60 -11.40 -2.24
CA ARG A 234 19.61 -12.45 -2.35
C ARG A 234 19.20 -13.77 -1.70
N MET A 235 18.52 -13.74 -0.55
CA MET A 235 17.93 -14.95 0.03
C MET A 235 16.92 -15.60 -0.93
N ALA A 236 16.06 -14.80 -1.55
CA ALA A 236 15.11 -15.27 -2.57
C ALA A 236 15.84 -15.89 -3.78
N MET A 237 16.92 -15.25 -4.24
CA MET A 237 17.75 -15.80 -5.31
C MET A 237 18.43 -17.11 -4.90
N ALA A 238 18.99 -17.20 -3.69
CA ALA A 238 19.65 -18.41 -3.20
C ALA A 238 18.69 -19.61 -3.18
N MET A 239 17.45 -19.40 -2.70
CA MET A 239 16.39 -20.41 -2.74
C MET A 239 16.00 -20.77 -4.17
N THR A 240 15.91 -19.80 -5.09
CA THR A 240 15.60 -20.04 -6.51
C THR A 240 16.68 -20.87 -7.22
N VAL A 241 17.95 -20.58 -6.93
CA VAL A 241 19.10 -21.32 -7.47
C VAL A 241 19.13 -22.74 -6.91
N SER A 242 18.98 -22.89 -5.60
CA SER A 242 18.93 -24.17 -4.91
C SER A 242 17.71 -25.03 -5.30
N ALA A 243 16.61 -24.38 -5.70
CA ALA A 243 15.45 -25.06 -6.29
C ALA A 243 15.74 -25.66 -7.68
N GLY A 244 16.84 -25.27 -8.33
CA GLY A 244 17.28 -25.77 -9.64
C GLY A 244 16.64 -25.05 -10.84
N VAL A 245 15.90 -23.97 -10.62
CA VAL A 245 15.01 -23.37 -11.65
C VAL A 245 15.33 -21.92 -12.00
N HIS A 246 16.42 -21.34 -11.49
CA HIS A 246 16.79 -19.94 -11.75
C HIS A 246 16.88 -19.56 -13.23
N ARG A 247 17.19 -20.50 -14.12
CA ARG A 247 17.26 -20.25 -15.58
C ARG A 247 15.90 -20.09 -16.25
N GLU A 248 14.81 -20.49 -15.58
CA GLU A 248 13.44 -20.26 -16.05
C GLU A 248 13.00 -18.80 -15.85
N PHE A 249 13.78 -18.00 -15.12
CA PHE A 249 13.48 -16.60 -14.83
C PHE A 249 14.49 -15.68 -15.49
N THR A 250 14.02 -14.53 -15.98
CA THR A 250 14.89 -13.40 -16.30
C THR A 250 15.09 -12.51 -15.06
N MET A 251 16.22 -11.84 -14.95
CA MET A 251 16.54 -10.95 -13.83
C MET A 251 16.03 -9.53 -14.09
N MET A 252 15.44 -8.87 -13.09
CA MET A 252 15.10 -7.45 -13.18
C MET A 252 15.69 -6.67 -12.00
N THR A 253 16.08 -5.42 -12.26
CA THR A 253 16.54 -4.48 -11.25
C THR A 253 16.08 -3.07 -11.60
N ALA A 254 16.25 -2.11 -10.70
CA ALA A 254 15.79 -0.75 -10.89
C ALA A 254 16.76 0.08 -11.74
N ASP A 255 16.24 0.88 -12.68
CA ASP A 255 17.05 1.82 -13.47
C ASP A 255 17.41 3.06 -12.63
N PRO A 256 18.71 3.28 -12.29
CA PRO A 256 19.13 4.42 -11.48
C PRO A 256 18.79 5.77 -12.11
N ARG A 257 18.69 5.85 -13.44
CA ARG A 257 18.41 7.09 -14.18
C ARG A 257 17.01 7.64 -13.89
N ARG A 258 16.08 6.79 -13.45
CA ARG A 258 14.70 7.18 -13.10
C ARG A 258 14.60 7.89 -11.76
N SER A 259 15.61 7.75 -10.90
CA SER A 259 15.62 8.44 -9.60
C SER A 259 15.97 9.91 -9.76
N ARG A 260 15.09 10.79 -9.25
CA ARG A 260 15.35 12.24 -9.19
C ARG A 260 16.30 12.62 -8.06
N LYS A 261 16.41 11.80 -7.01
CA LYS A 261 17.24 12.08 -5.84
C LYS A 261 18.66 11.55 -6.07
N PRO A 262 19.71 12.40 -6.01
CA PRO A 262 21.09 11.96 -6.24
C PRO A 262 21.56 10.87 -5.28
N SER A 263 21.17 10.92 -4.01
CA SER A 263 21.51 9.88 -3.02
C SER A 263 20.89 8.54 -3.39
N SER A 264 19.59 8.51 -3.68
CA SER A 264 18.92 7.29 -4.13
C SER A 264 19.48 6.77 -5.44
N ARG A 265 19.88 7.64 -6.38
CA ARG A 265 20.52 7.22 -7.62
C ARG A 265 21.81 6.45 -7.37
N LYS A 266 22.69 6.94 -6.49
CA LYS A 266 23.94 6.26 -6.13
C LYS A 266 23.71 4.86 -5.56
N VAL A 267 22.69 4.71 -4.70
CA VAL A 267 22.30 3.40 -4.17
C VAL A 267 21.89 2.47 -5.31
N LEU A 268 21.00 2.92 -6.20
CA LEU A 268 20.52 2.12 -7.33
C LEU A 268 21.64 1.79 -8.36
N GLU A 269 22.65 2.65 -8.51
CA GLU A 269 23.84 2.35 -9.34
C GLU A 269 24.67 1.22 -8.74
N HIS A 270 24.80 1.19 -7.41
CA HIS A 270 25.45 0.12 -6.69
C HIS A 270 24.65 -1.18 -6.79
N ASP A 271 23.34 -1.13 -6.57
CA ASP A 271 22.40 -2.26 -6.71
C ASP A 271 22.49 -2.88 -8.11
N LEU A 272 22.49 -2.06 -9.16
CA LEU A 272 22.64 -2.49 -10.56
C LEU A 272 23.98 -3.22 -10.78
N THR A 273 25.05 -2.73 -10.16
CA THR A 273 26.38 -3.34 -10.30
C THR A 273 26.40 -4.75 -9.71
N ILE A 274 25.90 -4.90 -8.48
CA ILE A 274 25.79 -6.20 -7.81
C ILE A 274 24.86 -7.12 -8.60
N ALA A 275 23.70 -6.62 -9.05
CA ALA A 275 22.75 -7.41 -9.82
C ALA A 275 23.37 -7.88 -11.15
N SER A 276 24.13 -7.04 -11.84
CA SER A 276 24.83 -7.39 -13.08
C SER A 276 25.87 -8.49 -12.87
N GLU A 277 26.64 -8.41 -11.78
CA GLU A 277 27.62 -9.44 -11.41
C GLU A 277 26.94 -10.79 -11.12
N LEU A 278 25.92 -10.79 -10.27
CA LEU A 278 25.14 -11.98 -9.93
C LEU A 278 24.44 -12.59 -11.15
N ARG A 279 23.89 -11.75 -12.03
CA ARG A 279 23.31 -12.18 -13.31
C ARG A 279 24.31 -12.96 -14.14
N ARG A 280 25.53 -12.41 -14.32
CA ARG A 280 26.60 -13.04 -15.09
C ARG A 280 27.04 -14.35 -14.45
N HIS A 281 27.23 -14.35 -13.12
CA HIS A 281 27.61 -15.55 -12.34
C HIS A 281 26.61 -16.69 -12.52
N LEU A 282 25.31 -16.39 -12.47
CA LEU A 282 24.23 -17.38 -12.58
C LEU A 282 23.83 -17.70 -14.03
N GLY A 283 24.39 -17.01 -15.02
CA GLY A 283 24.04 -17.19 -16.43
C GLY A 283 22.61 -16.76 -16.76
N MET A 284 22.05 -15.79 -16.03
CA MET A 284 20.70 -15.27 -16.25
C MET A 284 20.68 -14.17 -17.32
N GLN A 285 19.51 -13.92 -17.91
CA GLN A 285 19.28 -12.81 -18.84
C GLN A 285 18.61 -11.64 -18.13
N TRP A 286 18.82 -10.42 -18.62
CA TRP A 286 18.01 -9.28 -18.20
C TRP A 286 16.57 -9.45 -18.70
N SER A 287 15.61 -9.10 -17.85
CA SER A 287 14.20 -9.06 -18.22
C SER A 287 13.99 -7.96 -19.26
N ARG A 288 13.04 -8.19 -20.17
CA ARG A 288 12.60 -7.22 -21.18
C ARG A 288 11.11 -7.06 -21.13
N GLU A 289 10.60 -5.89 -21.46
CA GLU A 289 9.16 -5.65 -21.50
C GLU A 289 8.53 -6.45 -22.65
N SER A 290 7.51 -7.26 -22.35
CA SER A 290 6.87 -8.15 -23.34
C SER A 290 5.43 -7.72 -23.62
N GLY A 291 5.25 -6.76 -24.51
CA GLY A 291 3.94 -6.21 -24.86
C GLY A 291 3.29 -5.46 -23.70
N ILE A 292 2.71 -4.30 -23.99
CA ILE A 292 2.03 -3.53 -22.95
C ILE A 292 0.73 -2.96 -23.50
N THR A 293 -0.25 -2.96 -22.61
CA THR A 293 -1.49 -2.22 -22.79
C THR A 293 -1.52 -1.10 -21.77
N GLY A 294 -2.12 0.03 -22.13
CA GLY A 294 -2.32 1.10 -21.18
C GLY A 294 -3.55 1.93 -21.48
N VAL A 295 -4.03 2.60 -20.45
CA VAL A 295 -5.21 3.47 -20.51
C VAL A 295 -4.83 4.83 -19.94
N ARG A 296 -5.26 5.90 -20.64
CA ARG A 296 -5.24 7.27 -20.10
C ARG A 296 -6.44 7.49 -19.20
N HIS A 297 -6.23 8.23 -18.12
CA HIS A 297 -7.29 8.62 -17.21
C HIS A 297 -6.96 9.95 -16.55
N ASP A 298 -7.96 10.70 -16.12
CA ASP A 298 -7.77 11.97 -15.41
C ASP A 298 -7.32 11.76 -13.95
N ALA A 299 -7.12 12.86 -13.22
CA ALA A 299 -6.62 12.82 -11.86
C ALA A 299 -7.62 12.20 -10.87
N HIS A 300 -8.91 12.45 -11.07
CA HIS A 300 -9.99 11.90 -10.26
C HIS A 300 -10.09 10.39 -10.42
N THR A 301 -10.11 9.93 -11.68
CA THR A 301 -10.14 8.52 -12.04
C THR A 301 -8.89 7.80 -11.55
N SER A 302 -7.72 8.44 -11.64
CA SER A 302 -6.46 7.93 -11.07
C SER A 302 -6.56 7.74 -9.55
N LEU A 303 -7.16 8.70 -8.85
CA LEU A 303 -7.40 8.62 -7.41
C LEU A 303 -8.44 7.54 -7.08
N ASP A 304 -9.53 7.44 -7.84
CA ASP A 304 -10.57 6.42 -7.65
C ASP A 304 -10.02 5.01 -7.85
N ILE A 305 -9.21 4.78 -8.89
CA ILE A 305 -8.49 3.53 -9.08
C ILE A 305 -7.64 3.25 -7.83
N PHE A 306 -6.85 4.21 -7.36
CA PHE A 306 -6.04 4.03 -6.16
C PHE A 306 -6.88 3.69 -4.91
N GLN A 307 -7.94 4.47 -4.63
CA GLN A 307 -8.82 4.26 -3.48
C GLN A 307 -9.51 2.89 -3.53
N SER A 308 -9.91 2.43 -4.71
CA SER A 308 -10.57 1.12 -4.85
C SER A 308 -9.73 -0.04 -4.28
N HIS A 309 -8.39 0.06 -4.36
CA HIS A 309 -7.49 -0.99 -3.86
C HIS A 309 -7.08 -0.82 -2.40
N VAL A 310 -6.96 0.42 -1.90
CA VAL A 310 -6.25 0.68 -0.64
C VAL A 310 -6.85 1.80 0.24
N ALA A 311 -8.08 2.24 -0.01
CA ALA A 311 -8.71 3.31 0.76
C ALA A 311 -8.61 3.11 2.28
N GLY A 312 -8.16 4.15 2.99
CA GLY A 312 -7.94 4.14 4.44
C GLY A 312 -6.77 3.27 4.94
N ALA A 313 -6.12 2.50 4.08
CA ALA A 313 -5.06 1.56 4.45
C ALA A 313 -3.67 2.01 4.01
N ARG A 314 -3.57 2.60 2.81
CA ARG A 314 -2.31 3.13 2.26
C ARG A 314 -2.58 4.45 1.55
N PHE A 315 -1.67 5.40 1.71
CA PHE A 315 -1.85 6.77 1.21
C PHE A 315 -0.82 7.19 0.18
N ALA A 316 0.11 6.32 -0.26
CA ALA A 316 1.15 6.67 -1.20
C ALA A 316 0.66 6.74 -2.67
N TRP A 317 -0.23 7.70 -2.98
CA TRP A 317 -0.76 7.90 -4.32
C TRP A 317 0.18 8.76 -5.19
N ALA A 318 0.56 8.24 -6.35
CA ALA A 318 1.53 8.88 -7.23
C ALA A 318 0.92 9.91 -8.21
N GLY A 319 -0.40 9.94 -8.39
CA GLY A 319 -1.05 10.88 -9.33
C GLY A 319 -0.66 10.68 -10.80
N SER A 320 -0.61 9.42 -11.27
CA SER A 320 -0.30 9.14 -12.69
C SER A 320 -1.51 9.44 -13.58
N GLY A 321 -1.28 9.99 -14.77
CA GLY A 321 -2.32 10.20 -15.80
C GLY A 321 -2.54 9.02 -16.76
N ALA A 322 -1.84 7.91 -16.52
CA ALA A 322 -2.04 6.67 -17.22
C ALA A 322 -1.69 5.48 -16.33
N THR A 323 -2.30 4.34 -16.62
CA THR A 323 -1.93 3.05 -16.05
C THR A 323 -1.58 2.11 -17.20
N THR A 324 -0.43 1.45 -17.10
CA THR A 324 0.06 0.47 -18.07
C THR A 324 0.29 -0.88 -17.39
N TRP A 325 0.11 -1.96 -18.13
CA TRP A 325 0.35 -3.33 -17.67
C TRP A 325 0.78 -4.23 -18.82
N PRO A 326 1.41 -5.38 -18.53
CA PRO A 326 1.84 -6.32 -19.57
C PRO A 326 0.64 -7.02 -20.22
N ASP A 327 0.75 -7.31 -21.52
CA ASP A 327 -0.35 -7.94 -22.27
C ASP A 327 -0.64 -9.36 -21.79
N ALA A 328 0.41 -10.11 -21.44
CA ALA A 328 0.33 -11.42 -20.81
C ALA A 328 0.49 -11.32 -19.29
N LEU A 329 0.05 -12.35 -18.56
CA LEU A 329 0.37 -12.47 -17.13
C LEU A 329 1.89 -12.50 -16.95
N ARG A 330 2.39 -11.72 -16.01
CA ARG A 330 3.77 -11.73 -15.54
C ARG A 330 3.82 -12.32 -14.14
N VAL A 331 4.72 -13.27 -13.91
CA VAL A 331 5.01 -13.80 -12.57
C VAL A 331 6.39 -13.34 -12.12
N GLU A 332 6.48 -12.90 -10.86
CA GLU A 332 7.72 -12.32 -10.33
C GLU A 332 8.06 -12.92 -8.96
N VAL A 333 9.33 -13.31 -8.76
CA VAL A 333 9.88 -13.68 -7.44
C VAL A 333 10.57 -12.46 -6.84
N HIS A 334 10.21 -12.11 -5.60
CA HIS A 334 10.72 -10.93 -4.89
C HIS A 334 11.22 -11.28 -3.49
N GLY A 335 12.34 -10.70 -3.07
CA GLY A 335 12.79 -10.75 -1.67
C GLY A 335 11.94 -9.94 -0.68
N GLY A 336 10.70 -9.59 -1.01
CA GLY A 336 9.81 -8.91 -0.07
C GLY A 336 9.63 -9.72 1.22
N SER A 337 9.31 -9.04 2.32
CA SER A 337 9.15 -9.62 3.67
C SER A 337 10.45 -10.05 4.38
N GLY A 338 11.61 -10.00 3.72
CA GLY A 338 12.89 -10.30 4.37
C GLY A 338 13.24 -9.36 5.54
N GLU A 339 12.74 -8.12 5.50
CA GLU A 339 12.84 -7.14 6.59
C GLU A 339 12.29 -7.65 7.93
N LEU A 340 11.29 -8.55 7.90
CA LEU A 340 10.72 -9.16 9.08
C LEU A 340 11.69 -10.10 9.81
N LEU A 341 12.66 -10.66 9.09
CA LEU A 341 13.62 -11.63 9.60
C LEU A 341 14.83 -10.96 10.27
N ARG A 342 14.89 -9.62 10.23
CA ARG A 342 16.01 -8.82 10.71
C ARG A 342 15.53 -7.65 11.58
N ARG A 343 15.62 -6.43 11.05
CA ARG A 343 15.34 -5.16 11.71
C ARG A 343 14.48 -4.28 10.81
N ALA A 344 13.34 -3.83 11.34
CA ALA A 344 12.44 -2.90 10.67
C ALA A 344 12.60 -1.46 11.18
N TYR A 345 12.04 -0.49 10.43
CA TYR A 345 12.01 0.94 10.76
C TYR A 345 13.37 1.58 11.08
N GLN A 346 14.43 1.18 10.34
CA GLN A 346 15.79 1.69 10.55
C GLN A 346 15.83 3.24 10.59
N ASN A 347 15.11 3.89 9.68
CA ASN A 347 15.04 5.36 9.60
C ASN A 347 14.50 6.05 10.86
N MET A 348 13.64 5.37 11.63
CA MET A 348 13.13 5.92 12.88
C MET A 348 14.07 5.60 14.04
N ARG A 349 14.71 4.43 14.04
CA ARG A 349 15.69 4.06 15.06
C ARG A 349 16.95 4.92 15.03
N ASP A 350 17.31 5.39 13.83
CA ASP A 350 18.41 6.32 13.63
C ASP A 350 18.04 7.77 14.01
N HIS A 351 16.76 8.03 14.32
CA HIS A 351 16.31 9.35 14.72
C HIS A 351 16.71 9.65 16.18
N PRO A 352 17.18 10.89 16.51
CA PRO A 352 17.61 11.23 17.87
C PRO A 352 16.56 10.99 18.96
N SER A 353 15.27 11.15 18.63
CA SER A 353 14.19 10.88 19.58
C SER A 353 14.13 9.42 20.03
N PHE A 354 14.53 8.48 19.17
CA PHE A 354 14.56 7.07 19.50
C PHE A 354 15.72 6.77 20.47
N GLY A 355 16.89 7.37 20.25
CA GLY A 355 18.04 7.23 21.15
C GLY A 355 17.85 7.88 22.53
N ALA A 356 16.76 8.63 22.74
CA ALA A 356 16.38 9.23 24.01
C ALA A 356 15.33 8.40 24.78
N LEU A 357 14.84 7.31 24.20
CA LEU A 357 13.89 6.39 24.84
C LEU A 357 14.62 5.49 25.85
N ASP A 358 13.88 5.00 26.84
CA ASP A 358 14.42 4.04 27.81
C ASP A 358 14.60 2.65 27.18
N ASP A 359 13.75 2.29 26.21
CA ASP A 359 13.79 1.03 25.45
C ASP A 359 13.77 -0.21 26.36
N ARG A 360 12.86 -0.22 27.34
CA ARG A 360 12.63 -1.33 28.27
C ARG A 360 11.20 -1.85 28.18
N PRO A 361 10.93 -3.12 28.52
CA PRO A 361 9.59 -3.68 28.49
C PRO A 361 8.58 -2.85 29.30
N GLU A 362 8.94 -2.40 30.50
CA GLU A 362 8.07 -1.61 31.37
C GLU A 362 7.82 -0.17 30.91
N THR A 363 8.59 0.34 29.92
CA THR A 363 8.47 1.71 29.42
C THR A 363 7.81 1.81 28.05
N VAL A 364 7.46 0.70 27.40
CA VAL A 364 6.94 0.67 26.01
C VAL A 364 5.83 1.69 25.76
N ALA A 365 4.81 1.74 26.61
CA ALA A 365 3.69 2.68 26.42
C ALA A 365 4.13 4.15 26.59
N ALA A 366 5.01 4.45 27.53
CA ALA A 366 5.54 5.80 27.73
C ALA A 366 6.45 6.22 26.57
N ASP A 367 7.34 5.33 26.14
CA ASP A 367 8.24 5.51 25.00
C ASP A 367 7.45 5.70 23.69
N ALA A 368 6.33 4.97 23.52
CA ALA A 368 5.47 5.11 22.35
C ALA A 368 4.83 6.49 22.27
N ARG A 369 4.28 6.97 23.40
CA ARG A 369 3.70 8.32 23.50
C ARG A 369 4.76 9.39 23.26
N ALA A 370 5.99 9.20 23.77
CA ALA A 370 7.11 10.12 23.53
C ALA A 370 7.56 10.14 22.07
N LEU A 371 7.44 9.01 21.35
CA LEU A 371 7.80 8.91 19.94
C LEU A 371 6.73 9.53 19.02
N PHE A 372 5.45 9.52 19.42
CA PHE A 372 4.32 9.94 18.59
C PHE A 372 4.50 11.34 17.93
N PRO A 373 4.95 12.40 18.63
CA PRO A 373 5.22 13.72 18.03
C PRO A 373 6.22 13.71 16.87
N THR A 374 7.17 12.77 16.88
CA THR A 374 8.16 12.59 15.79
C THR A 374 7.50 12.00 14.55
N LEU A 375 6.51 11.12 14.74
CA LEU A 375 5.78 10.47 13.67
C LEU A 375 4.70 11.40 13.10
N VAL A 376 3.99 12.14 13.95
CA VAL A 376 2.99 13.12 13.56
C VAL A 376 3.62 14.51 13.61
N THR A 377 4.39 14.82 12.57
CA THR A 377 5.23 16.03 12.46
C THR A 377 4.47 17.35 12.61
N HIS A 378 3.15 17.33 12.46
CA HIS A 378 2.29 18.50 12.62
C HIS A 378 1.19 18.30 13.68
N HIS A 379 1.46 17.48 14.70
CA HIS A 379 0.54 17.24 15.83
C HIS A 379 0.12 18.52 16.56
N GLY A 380 0.90 19.61 16.50
CA GLY A 380 0.53 20.90 17.11
C GLY A 380 -0.71 21.58 16.51
N TYR A 381 -1.31 21.03 15.44
CA TYR A 381 -2.62 21.45 14.94
C TYR A 381 -3.78 20.59 15.48
N LEU A 382 -3.49 19.54 16.25
CA LEU A 382 -4.51 18.73 16.93
C LEU A 382 -4.93 19.43 18.23
N PRO A 383 -6.23 19.40 18.58
CA PRO A 383 -6.66 19.62 19.97
C PRO A 383 -5.89 18.71 20.93
N GLN A 384 -5.61 19.19 22.14
CA GLN A 384 -4.74 18.49 23.08
C GLN A 384 -5.29 17.10 23.47
N ASP A 385 -6.57 17.03 23.82
CA ASP A 385 -7.28 15.79 24.13
C ASP A 385 -7.22 14.78 22.99
N MET A 386 -7.39 15.25 21.76
CA MET A 386 -7.27 14.42 20.56
C MET A 386 -5.85 13.92 20.32
N ALA A 387 -4.84 14.76 20.56
CA ALA A 387 -3.44 14.38 20.44
C ALA A 387 -3.06 13.30 21.47
N GLU A 388 -3.57 13.43 22.71
CA GLU A 388 -3.40 12.45 23.78
C GLU A 388 -4.07 11.11 23.42
N GLU A 389 -5.31 11.14 22.93
CA GLU A 389 -6.02 9.93 22.49
C GLU A 389 -5.32 9.24 21.30
N ALA A 390 -4.81 10.03 20.35
CA ALA A 390 -4.07 9.50 19.21
C ALA A 390 -2.73 8.88 19.61
N ALA A 391 -2.03 9.49 20.56
CA ALA A 391 -0.81 8.95 21.14
C ALA A 391 -1.08 7.65 21.90
N GLU A 392 -2.21 7.56 22.62
CA GLU A 392 -2.65 6.33 23.27
C GLU A 392 -2.92 5.22 22.26
N ALA A 393 -3.69 5.52 21.20
CA ALA A 393 -3.97 4.54 20.16
C ALA A 393 -2.71 4.06 19.43
N PHE A 394 -1.67 4.89 19.35
CA PHE A 394 -0.36 4.50 18.86
C PHE A 394 0.38 3.62 19.88
N ALA A 395 0.35 3.95 21.17
CA ALA A 395 0.93 3.13 22.24
C ALA A 395 0.29 1.73 22.29
N ASP A 396 -1.03 1.64 22.25
CA ASP A 396 -1.78 0.38 22.19
C ASP A 396 -1.39 -0.48 20.98
N SER A 397 -1.02 0.15 19.87
CA SER A 397 -0.61 -0.58 18.66
C SER A 397 0.76 -1.26 18.79
N LEU A 398 1.58 -0.81 19.75
CA LEU A 398 2.93 -1.27 20.05
C LEU A 398 2.98 -2.22 21.25
N ASP A 399 1.99 -2.23 22.14
CA ASP A 399 1.94 -3.14 23.28
C ASP A 399 1.47 -4.56 22.87
N ARG A 400 2.35 -5.32 22.22
CA ARG A 400 2.03 -6.62 21.61
C ARG A 400 2.59 -7.82 22.37
N ASP A 401 3.61 -7.60 23.18
CA ASP A 401 4.30 -8.61 23.99
C ASP A 401 4.93 -7.92 25.20
N ALA A 402 4.34 -8.09 26.38
CA ALA A 402 4.70 -7.30 27.57
C ALA A 402 6.17 -7.47 28.02
N ASP A 403 6.86 -8.52 27.55
CA ASP A 403 8.23 -8.82 27.94
C ASP A 403 9.29 -8.24 26.97
N LEU A 404 8.85 -7.57 25.90
CA LEU A 404 9.75 -7.07 24.86
C LEU A 404 9.96 -5.54 24.95
N PRO A 405 11.21 -5.05 24.76
CA PRO A 405 11.50 -3.63 24.72
C PRO A 405 10.88 -2.95 23.47
N MET A 406 10.78 -1.62 23.50
CA MET A 406 10.21 -0.81 22.41
C MET A 406 10.83 -1.16 21.04
N SER A 407 12.14 -1.37 21.00
CA SER A 407 12.88 -1.78 19.81
C SER A 407 12.33 -3.08 19.22
N GLU A 408 11.95 -4.06 20.02
CA GLU A 408 11.35 -5.30 19.53
C GLU A 408 9.89 -5.13 19.15
N GLN A 409 9.13 -4.33 19.90
CA GLN A 409 7.74 -3.99 19.59
C GLN A 409 7.60 -3.35 18.21
N LEU A 410 8.55 -2.51 17.81
CA LEU A 410 8.56 -1.88 16.50
C LEU A 410 8.71 -2.88 15.35
N ASN A 411 9.43 -3.98 15.55
CA ASN A 411 9.51 -5.05 14.56
C ASN A 411 8.15 -5.77 14.43
N MET A 412 7.47 -6.00 15.55
CA MET A 412 6.12 -6.60 15.55
C MET A 412 5.07 -5.66 14.93
N HIS A 413 5.19 -4.36 15.21
CA HIS A 413 4.36 -3.31 14.60
C HIS A 413 4.55 -3.26 13.08
N TYR A 414 5.80 -3.28 12.61
CA TYR A 414 6.08 -3.32 11.18
C TYR A 414 5.40 -4.50 10.51
N ALA A 415 5.53 -5.70 11.09
CA ALA A 415 4.94 -6.92 10.57
C ALA A 415 3.41 -6.84 10.44
N ALA A 416 2.74 -6.35 11.48
CA ALA A 416 1.28 -6.33 11.53
C ALA A 416 0.62 -5.20 10.75
N PHE A 417 1.37 -4.15 10.42
CA PHE A 417 0.82 -2.99 9.73
C PHE A 417 1.55 -2.72 8.42
N ARG A 418 2.70 -2.05 8.47
CA ARG A 418 3.35 -1.54 7.25
C ARG A 418 3.74 -2.65 6.27
N ASN A 419 4.24 -3.79 6.75
CA ASN A 419 4.67 -4.89 5.89
C ASN A 419 3.51 -5.43 5.03
N ARG A 420 2.34 -5.65 5.63
CA ARG A 420 1.15 -6.08 4.88
C ARG A 420 0.64 -5.01 3.92
N ASP A 421 0.72 -3.72 4.25
CA ASP A 421 0.34 -2.65 3.32
C ASP A 421 1.35 -2.47 2.17
N HIS A 422 2.62 -2.81 2.43
CA HIS A 422 3.70 -2.71 1.46
C HIS A 422 3.70 -3.87 0.46
N PHE A 423 3.45 -5.10 0.90
CA PHE A 423 3.53 -6.31 0.06
C PHE A 423 2.16 -6.94 -0.28
N GLY A 424 1.14 -6.73 0.56
CA GLY A 424 -0.23 -7.23 0.39
C GLY A 424 -1.04 -6.42 -0.63
N GLN A 425 -0.78 -6.68 -1.92
CA GLN A 425 -1.29 -5.90 -3.06
C GLN A 425 -1.88 -6.79 -4.17
N ILE A 426 -2.29 -8.02 -3.87
CA ILE A 426 -2.72 -9.01 -4.86
C ILE A 426 -3.80 -8.48 -5.82
N ASN A 427 -4.80 -7.76 -5.31
CA ASN A 427 -5.88 -7.19 -6.13
C ASN A 427 -5.34 -6.17 -7.15
N GLN A 428 -4.40 -5.32 -6.73
CA GLN A 428 -3.74 -4.36 -7.60
C GLN A 428 -2.80 -5.05 -8.61
N GLN A 429 -2.14 -6.12 -8.18
CA GLN A 429 -1.22 -6.89 -9.01
C GLN A 429 -1.99 -7.63 -10.13
N PHE A 430 -3.10 -8.32 -9.83
CA PHE A 430 -3.96 -8.96 -10.83
C PHE A 430 -4.59 -7.99 -11.82
N ALA A 431 -5.05 -6.84 -11.34
CA ALA A 431 -5.54 -5.75 -12.20
C ALA A 431 -4.49 -5.33 -13.24
N ARG A 432 -3.20 -5.51 -12.92
CA ARG A 432 -2.05 -5.17 -13.76
C ARG A 432 -1.36 -6.38 -14.38
N ASN A 433 -2.04 -7.52 -14.50
CA ASN A 433 -1.48 -8.75 -15.07
C ASN A 433 -0.10 -9.11 -14.47
N SER A 434 0.07 -8.89 -13.17
CA SER A 434 1.30 -9.20 -12.45
C SER A 434 0.95 -10.05 -11.24
N LEU A 435 1.74 -11.06 -10.94
CA LEU A 435 1.60 -11.88 -9.74
C LEU A 435 2.96 -11.99 -9.08
N LYS A 436 3.05 -11.62 -7.81
CA LYS A 436 4.31 -11.67 -7.05
C LYS A 436 4.29 -12.78 -6.02
N LEU A 437 5.35 -13.59 -6.03
CA LEU A 437 5.68 -14.51 -4.96
C LEU A 437 6.74 -13.87 -4.04
N TYR A 438 6.46 -13.90 -2.74
CA TYR A 438 7.39 -13.48 -1.70
C TYR A 438 7.85 -14.73 -0.94
N PRO A 439 8.89 -15.44 -1.40
CA PRO A 439 9.31 -16.69 -0.78
C PRO A 439 9.77 -16.55 0.67
N LEU A 440 10.10 -15.33 1.13
CA LEU A 440 10.47 -15.05 2.53
C LEU A 440 9.27 -14.83 3.45
N ALA A 441 8.05 -14.77 2.89
CA ALA A 441 6.81 -14.58 3.62
C ALA A 441 6.28 -15.91 4.21
N GLN A 442 7.17 -16.71 4.82
CA GLN A 442 6.82 -18.00 5.43
C GLN A 442 6.73 -17.87 6.96
N PRO A 443 5.73 -18.47 7.62
CA PRO A 443 5.66 -18.51 9.08
C PRO A 443 6.92 -19.10 9.74
N GLU A 444 7.52 -20.11 9.11
CA GLU A 444 8.70 -20.81 9.62
C GLU A 444 9.90 -19.87 9.78
N PHE A 445 10.15 -19.00 8.80
CA PHE A 445 11.25 -18.04 8.88
C PHE A 445 11.04 -17.02 9.99
N LEU A 446 9.80 -16.60 10.22
CA LEU A 446 9.48 -15.68 11.31
C LEU A 446 9.66 -16.34 12.67
N GLN A 447 9.22 -17.58 12.82
CA GLN A 447 9.43 -18.35 14.04
C GLN A 447 10.93 -18.57 14.29
N ALA A 448 11.69 -18.99 13.28
CA ALA A 448 13.14 -19.15 13.39
C ALA A 448 13.82 -17.84 13.83
N SER A 449 13.41 -16.70 13.26
CA SER A 449 13.95 -15.39 13.64
C SER A 449 13.74 -15.02 15.11
N ARG A 450 12.76 -15.63 15.78
CA ARG A 450 12.45 -15.40 17.20
C ARG A 450 13.17 -16.36 18.15
N LEU A 451 13.79 -17.43 17.63
CA LEU A 451 14.57 -18.37 18.43
C LEU A 451 16.04 -17.96 18.63
N ILE A 452 16.44 -16.82 18.04
CA ILE A 452 17.80 -16.30 18.13
C ILE A 452 17.83 -14.96 18.87
N ASP A 453 19.02 -14.58 19.34
CA ASP A 453 19.22 -13.30 20.01
C ASP A 453 18.87 -12.11 19.09
N PRO A 454 18.21 -11.06 19.61
CA PRO A 454 17.88 -9.87 18.83
C PRO A 454 19.07 -9.23 18.10
N ASP A 455 20.26 -9.22 18.69
CA ASP A 455 21.46 -8.65 18.05
C ASP A 455 21.91 -9.49 16.86
N ASP A 456 21.88 -10.83 16.97
CA ASP A 456 22.19 -11.73 15.85
C ASP A 456 21.16 -11.59 14.74
N ARG A 457 19.88 -11.47 15.09
CA ARG A 457 18.80 -11.20 14.13
C ARG A 457 19.02 -9.86 13.42
N ASN A 458 19.34 -8.81 14.16
CA ASN A 458 19.60 -7.47 13.63
C ASN A 458 20.83 -7.44 12.70
N ARG A 459 21.86 -8.25 12.98
CA ARG A 459 23.03 -8.45 12.12
C ARG A 459 22.73 -9.31 10.88
N GLY A 460 21.53 -9.90 10.80
CA GLY A 460 21.06 -10.66 9.65
C GLY A 460 21.41 -12.14 9.69
N ARG A 461 21.55 -12.76 10.88
CA ARG A 461 21.86 -14.18 11.05
C ARG A 461 20.95 -15.11 10.24
N VAL A 462 19.64 -14.88 10.31
CA VAL A 462 18.65 -15.68 9.55
C VAL A 462 18.93 -15.63 8.06
N ALA A 463 19.22 -14.44 7.54
CA ALA A 463 19.51 -14.26 6.13
C ALA A 463 20.81 -14.94 5.70
N TYR A 464 21.84 -14.84 6.53
CA TYR A 464 23.10 -15.54 6.32
C TYR A 464 22.90 -17.06 6.28
N ASP A 465 22.15 -17.63 7.23
CA ASP A 465 21.91 -19.06 7.34
C ASP A 465 21.05 -19.60 6.20
N ILE A 466 19.99 -18.89 5.79
CA ILE A 466 19.19 -19.26 4.61
C ILE A 466 20.08 -19.36 3.37
N ILE A 467 20.94 -18.36 3.12
CA ILE A 467 21.86 -18.38 1.98
C ILE A 467 22.86 -19.52 2.12
N ARG A 468 23.43 -19.72 3.31
CA ARG A 468 24.40 -20.78 3.61
C ARG A 468 23.82 -22.18 3.37
N MET A 469 22.57 -22.41 3.73
CA MET A 469 21.88 -23.70 3.58
C MET A 469 21.43 -23.97 2.15
N THR A 470 21.29 -22.94 1.31
CA THR A 470 20.73 -23.08 -0.05
C THR A 470 21.77 -22.92 -1.15
N TYR A 471 22.48 -21.78 -1.17
CA TYR A 471 23.55 -21.50 -2.12
C TYR A 471 24.62 -20.60 -1.47
N PRO A 472 25.54 -21.19 -0.69
CA PRO A 472 26.47 -20.43 0.16
C PRO A 472 27.38 -19.45 -0.59
N GLN A 473 27.69 -19.68 -1.86
CA GLN A 473 28.52 -18.79 -2.67
C GLN A 473 27.95 -17.36 -2.78
N LEU A 474 26.63 -17.18 -2.61
CA LEU A 474 26.03 -15.84 -2.60
C LEU A 474 26.44 -15.00 -1.38
N ASN A 475 27.00 -15.61 -0.32
CA ASN A 475 27.57 -14.89 0.82
C ASN A 475 28.97 -14.31 0.54
N ASP A 476 29.64 -14.75 -0.53
CA ASP A 476 30.97 -14.24 -0.91
C ASP A 476 30.89 -12.89 -1.64
N PHE A 477 29.72 -12.54 -2.21
CA PHE A 477 29.48 -11.26 -2.88
C PHE A 477 29.19 -10.14 -1.88
N ALA A 478 29.65 -8.92 -2.15
CA ALA A 478 29.27 -7.73 -1.38
C ALA A 478 27.75 -7.47 -1.47
N PHE A 479 27.12 -7.07 -0.38
CA PHE A 479 25.74 -6.55 -0.34
C PHE A 479 25.74 -5.03 -0.58
N ASP A 480 24.55 -4.47 -0.76
CA ASP A 480 24.32 -3.04 -0.94
C ASP A 480 24.84 -2.20 0.24
N ASP A 481 24.88 -2.77 1.44
CA ASP A 481 25.41 -2.17 2.66
C ASP A 481 26.78 -2.73 3.11
N GLY A 482 27.45 -3.52 2.25
CA GLY A 482 28.79 -4.07 2.51
C GLY A 482 28.81 -5.59 2.72
N HIS A 483 29.84 -6.12 3.38
CA HIS A 483 29.95 -7.55 3.68
C HIS A 483 29.31 -7.90 5.04
N TRP A 484 29.14 -9.19 5.29
CA TRP A 484 28.75 -9.70 6.60
C TRP A 484 29.73 -9.25 7.71
N PRO A 485 29.24 -8.86 8.91
CA PRO A 485 30.10 -8.51 10.05
C PRO A 485 30.88 -9.73 10.60
N GLU A 486 31.99 -9.47 11.32
CA GLU A 486 32.96 -10.48 11.81
C GLU A 486 32.53 -11.35 13.03
N PRO A 487 31.31 -11.90 13.07
CA PRO A 487 31.24 -13.29 13.55
C PRO A 487 30.71 -14.28 12.52
N PHE A 488 30.26 -13.82 11.34
CA PHE A 488 29.82 -14.76 10.31
C PHE A 488 31.05 -15.35 9.61
N PRO A 489 31.23 -16.69 9.60
CA PRO A 489 32.39 -17.32 9.02
C PRO A 489 32.34 -17.17 7.49
N LEU A 490 32.93 -16.11 6.96
CA LEU A 490 33.18 -15.98 5.54
C LEU A 490 34.11 -17.12 5.11
N THR A 491 33.79 -17.78 4.01
CA THR A 491 34.69 -18.75 3.38
C THR A 491 36.06 -18.09 3.18
N ALA A 492 37.15 -18.72 3.63
CA ALA A 492 38.50 -18.13 3.70
C ALA A 492 39.08 -17.61 2.35
N GLN A 493 38.32 -17.73 1.26
CA GLN A 493 38.61 -17.21 -0.06
C GLN A 493 37.79 -15.98 -0.45
N VAL A 494 37.29 -15.18 0.50
CA VAL A 494 36.88 -13.80 0.17
C VAL A 494 38.14 -13.05 -0.21
N ARG A 495 38.52 -13.16 -1.50
CA ARG A 495 39.33 -12.15 -2.15
C ARG A 495 38.64 -10.85 -1.78
N ARG A 496 39.33 -9.97 -1.06
CA ARG A 496 38.99 -8.56 -1.00
C ARG A 496 39.08 -8.05 -2.45
N HIS A 497 38.09 -8.38 -3.25
CA HIS A 497 37.81 -7.69 -4.48
C HIS A 497 37.43 -6.30 -3.99
N GLY A 498 38.43 -5.43 -3.87
CA GLY A 498 38.18 -4.01 -3.69
C GLY A 498 37.12 -3.67 -4.74
N THR A 499 35.97 -3.19 -4.28
CA THR A 499 34.86 -2.84 -5.16
C THR A 499 35.44 -1.92 -6.21
N ALA A 500 35.61 -2.43 -7.43
CA ALA A 500 36.12 -1.62 -8.51
C ALA A 500 35.18 -0.40 -8.60
N PRO A 501 35.72 0.82 -8.74
CA PRO A 501 34.88 2.00 -8.85
C PRO A 501 33.85 1.78 -9.95
N TYR A 502 32.60 2.13 -9.69
CA TYR A 502 31.51 2.03 -10.66
C TYR A 502 31.91 2.69 -11.97
N VAL A 503 31.93 1.90 -13.06
CA VAL A 503 32.14 2.41 -14.42
C VAL A 503 30.83 2.19 -15.20
N PRO A 504 30.06 3.26 -15.51
CA PRO A 504 28.78 3.15 -16.25
C PRO A 504 28.87 2.36 -17.56
N ALA A 505 30.06 2.30 -18.17
CA ALA A 505 30.31 1.60 -19.42
C ALA A 505 30.14 0.07 -19.33
N ASP A 506 30.18 -0.55 -18.14
CA ASP A 506 30.04 -2.00 -17.96
C ASP A 506 28.57 -2.49 -18.01
N HIS A 507 27.59 -1.57 -18.01
CA HIS A 507 26.15 -1.91 -17.97
C HIS A 507 25.42 -1.53 -19.26
N ARG A 508 26.14 -1.46 -20.38
CA ARG A 508 25.59 -1.07 -21.69
C ARG A 508 24.42 -1.97 -22.10
N ASP A 509 24.53 -3.28 -21.92
CA ASP A 509 23.48 -4.27 -22.24
C ASP A 509 22.18 -4.03 -21.46
N PHE A 510 22.29 -3.60 -20.20
CA PHE A 510 21.15 -3.21 -19.37
C PHE A 510 20.51 -1.94 -19.91
N PHE A 511 21.28 -0.86 -20.04
CA PHE A 511 20.76 0.45 -20.43
C PHE A 511 20.20 0.47 -21.85
N GLU A 512 20.85 -0.19 -22.82
CA GLU A 512 20.34 -0.27 -24.19
C GLU A 512 18.95 -0.89 -24.23
N GLY A 513 18.71 -1.95 -23.46
CA GLY A 513 17.38 -2.53 -23.45
C GLY A 513 16.37 -1.83 -22.53
N GLU A 514 16.79 -1.13 -21.47
CA GLU A 514 15.88 -0.21 -20.77
C GLU A 514 15.47 0.96 -21.67
N ASP A 515 16.36 1.43 -22.56
CA ASP A 515 16.07 2.47 -23.55
C ASP A 515 15.09 1.94 -24.61
N LEU A 516 15.29 0.71 -25.09
CA LEU A 516 14.32 0.02 -25.96
C LEU A 516 12.96 -0.14 -25.26
N ASP A 517 12.92 -0.64 -24.03
CA ASP A 517 11.67 -0.82 -23.28
C ASP A 517 11.00 0.52 -22.98
N THR A 518 11.77 1.58 -22.74
CA THR A 518 11.25 2.94 -22.57
C THR A 518 10.68 3.50 -23.86
N ALA A 519 11.36 3.29 -25.00
CA ALA A 519 10.85 3.67 -26.31
C ALA A 519 9.58 2.91 -26.68
N LEU A 520 9.52 1.59 -26.41
CA LEU A 520 8.32 0.76 -26.59
C LEU A 520 7.16 1.27 -25.71
N ARG A 521 7.43 1.60 -24.45
CA ARG A 521 6.44 2.21 -23.55
C ARG A 521 5.90 3.53 -24.07
N ALA A 522 6.78 4.40 -24.59
CA ALA A 522 6.38 5.69 -25.14
C ALA A 522 5.62 5.55 -26.47
N ALA A 523 5.96 4.55 -27.30
CA ALA A 523 5.32 4.29 -28.59
C ALA A 523 3.97 3.56 -28.46
N THR A 524 3.71 2.92 -27.31
CA THR A 524 2.46 2.19 -27.09
C THR A 524 1.28 3.16 -27.09
N PRO A 525 0.31 2.99 -28.01
CA PRO A 525 -0.89 3.82 -28.01
C PRO A 525 -1.71 3.51 -26.77
N LEU A 526 -1.80 4.50 -25.87
CA LEU A 526 -2.67 4.40 -24.71
C LEU A 526 -4.12 4.51 -25.16
N LEU A 527 -4.94 3.57 -24.73
CA LEU A 527 -6.38 3.61 -24.95
C LEU A 527 -6.97 4.85 -24.26
N SER A 528 -7.80 5.58 -24.99
CA SER A 528 -8.53 6.76 -24.50
C SER A 528 -9.96 6.71 -25.02
N ASP A 529 -10.94 7.19 -24.26
CA ASP A 529 -12.30 7.29 -24.79
C ASP A 529 -12.35 8.37 -25.90
N PRO A 530 -12.71 8.02 -27.14
CA PRO A 530 -12.75 8.98 -28.23
C PRO A 530 -13.84 10.04 -28.04
N LYS A 531 -14.86 9.80 -27.22
CA LYS A 531 -15.93 10.76 -26.91
C LYS A 531 -15.52 11.76 -25.82
N HIS A 532 -14.58 11.36 -24.96
CA HIS A 532 -14.10 12.16 -23.84
C HIS A 532 -12.56 12.17 -23.83
N PRO A 533 -11.93 12.95 -24.73
CA PRO A 533 -10.48 13.02 -24.78
C PRO A 533 -9.92 13.56 -23.46
N ILE A 534 -9.11 12.73 -22.80
CA ILE A 534 -8.53 13.05 -21.50
C ILE A 534 -7.22 13.80 -21.71
N ALA A 535 -7.17 15.05 -21.25
CA ALA A 535 -5.94 15.83 -21.25
C ALA A 535 -4.93 15.27 -20.23
N PRO A 536 -3.64 15.19 -20.57
CA PRO A 536 -2.61 14.87 -19.59
C PRO A 536 -2.58 15.95 -18.48
N PHE A 537 -2.33 15.54 -17.25
CA PHE A 537 -2.23 16.45 -16.10
C PHE A 537 -0.87 16.32 -15.41
N ASP A 538 -0.42 17.41 -14.77
CA ASP A 538 0.70 17.36 -13.84
C ASP A 538 0.23 16.74 -12.52
N GLY A 539 0.73 15.55 -12.20
CA GLY A 539 0.32 14.80 -11.02
C GLY A 539 0.49 15.57 -9.71
N THR A 540 1.51 16.41 -9.60
CA THR A 540 1.75 17.20 -8.37
C THR A 540 0.72 18.30 -8.21
N SER A 541 0.50 19.12 -9.24
CA SER A 541 -0.48 20.22 -9.20
C SER A 541 -1.92 19.71 -9.10
N ALA A 542 -2.26 18.62 -9.81
CA ALA A 542 -3.56 17.99 -9.71
C ALA A 542 -3.80 17.43 -8.30
N ALA A 543 -2.83 16.71 -7.72
CA ALA A 543 -2.95 16.20 -6.37
C ALA A 543 -3.12 17.32 -5.33
N ALA A 544 -2.40 18.44 -5.47
CA ALA A 544 -2.56 19.58 -4.57
C ALA A 544 -3.95 20.21 -4.67
N SER A 545 -4.49 20.30 -5.89
CA SER A 545 -5.85 20.81 -6.14
C SER A 545 -6.91 19.88 -5.56
N LEU A 546 -6.76 18.57 -5.73
CA LEU A 546 -7.64 17.57 -5.14
C LEU A 546 -7.60 17.61 -3.62
N ALA A 547 -6.41 17.67 -3.01
CA ALA A 547 -6.28 17.80 -1.56
C ALA A 547 -6.98 19.07 -1.03
N ALA A 548 -6.81 20.22 -1.71
CA ALA A 548 -7.49 21.45 -1.32
C ALA A 548 -9.02 21.33 -1.44
N SER A 549 -9.51 20.75 -2.54
CA SER A 549 -10.94 20.55 -2.78
C SER A 549 -11.55 19.60 -1.75
N SER A 550 -10.93 18.45 -1.50
CA SER A 550 -11.41 17.47 -0.51
C SER A 550 -11.35 18.02 0.91
N ALA A 551 -10.35 18.86 1.26
CA ALA A 551 -10.29 19.53 2.55
C ALA A 551 -11.46 20.54 2.72
N SER A 552 -11.76 21.32 1.69
CA SER A 552 -12.91 22.23 1.71
C SER A 552 -14.23 21.48 1.82
N GLU A 553 -14.40 20.44 1.02
CA GLU A 553 -15.62 19.63 1.04
C GLU A 553 -15.80 18.94 2.41
N LEU A 554 -14.72 18.41 3.00
CA LEU A 554 -14.79 17.81 4.33
C LEU A 554 -15.15 18.85 5.41
N SER A 555 -14.62 20.07 5.33
CA SER A 555 -15.03 21.17 6.21
C SER A 555 -16.50 21.58 6.05
N ASP A 556 -17.06 21.42 4.85
CA ASP A 556 -18.47 21.74 4.60
C ASP A 556 -19.41 20.61 5.08
N LEU A 557 -18.93 19.35 5.07
CA LEU A 557 -19.73 18.16 5.37
C LEU A 557 -19.67 17.71 6.83
N ALA A 558 -18.65 18.10 7.58
CA ALA A 558 -18.41 17.64 8.94
C ALA A 558 -17.94 18.77 9.85
N ASP A 559 -18.26 18.66 11.14
CA ASP A 559 -17.63 19.49 12.16
C ASP A 559 -16.20 18.98 12.39
N THR A 560 -15.24 19.62 11.71
CA THR A 560 -13.85 19.16 11.75
C THR A 560 -13.16 19.72 12.99
N PRO A 561 -12.52 18.89 13.82
CA PRO A 561 -11.79 19.34 15.01
C PRO A 561 -10.50 20.10 14.66
N LEU A 562 -10.08 20.04 13.39
CA LEU A 562 -8.94 20.78 12.86
C LEU A 562 -9.40 22.17 12.41
N GLU A 563 -8.99 23.20 13.15
CA GLU A 563 -9.33 24.58 12.83
C GLU A 563 -8.93 24.96 11.40
N ASN A 564 -9.87 25.53 10.65
CA ASN A 564 -9.65 26.04 9.29
C ASN A 564 -9.01 25.00 8.36
N LEU A 565 -9.43 23.73 8.42
CA LEU A 565 -8.86 22.63 7.63
C LEU A 565 -8.68 22.99 6.13
N HIS A 566 -9.69 23.63 5.53
CA HIS A 566 -9.67 24.10 4.14
C HIS A 566 -8.52 25.07 3.80
N ALA A 567 -8.02 25.84 4.77
CA ALA A 567 -6.87 26.74 4.62
C ALA A 567 -5.55 26.11 5.10
N LEU A 568 -5.61 25.29 6.16
CA LEU A 568 -4.46 24.61 6.74
C LEU A 568 -3.78 23.67 5.73
N ILE A 569 -4.55 22.81 5.08
CA ILE A 569 -4.01 21.78 4.18
C ILE A 569 -3.26 22.38 2.97
N PRO A 570 -3.84 23.32 2.19
CA PRO A 570 -3.11 23.95 1.09
C PRO A 570 -1.84 24.67 1.56
N THR A 571 -1.87 25.27 2.75
CA THR A 571 -0.72 25.96 3.34
C THR A 571 0.43 24.99 3.62
N LEU A 572 0.16 23.87 4.28
CA LEU A 572 1.18 22.87 4.59
C LEU A 572 1.76 22.20 3.32
N ILE A 573 0.92 21.95 2.30
CA ILE A 573 1.38 21.46 0.99
C ILE A 573 2.28 22.51 0.31
N ALA A 574 1.87 23.77 0.29
CA ALA A 574 2.63 24.86 -0.33
C ALA A 574 4.00 25.08 0.34
N GLN A 575 4.11 24.79 1.64
CA GLN A 575 5.35 24.82 2.42
C GLN A 575 6.21 23.57 2.25
N GLY A 576 5.76 22.57 1.50
CA GLY A 576 6.45 21.27 1.37
C GLY A 576 6.42 20.42 2.64
N ARG A 577 5.56 20.77 3.60
CA ARG A 577 5.40 20.07 4.88
C ARG A 577 4.48 18.84 4.75
N LEU A 578 3.56 18.85 3.78
CA LEU A 578 2.75 17.69 3.40
C LEU A 578 2.98 17.30 1.93
N VAL A 579 2.86 16.00 1.65
CA VAL A 579 2.95 15.45 0.29
C VAL A 579 1.55 15.44 -0.34
N ALA A 580 1.34 16.28 -1.35
CA ALA A 580 0.02 16.51 -1.97
C ALA A 580 -0.74 15.23 -2.35
N GLY A 581 -0.09 14.27 -3.02
CA GLY A 581 -0.70 12.98 -3.39
C GLY A 581 -1.18 12.19 -2.18
N ASN A 582 -0.36 12.13 -1.13
CA ASN A 582 -0.72 11.43 0.09
C ASN A 582 -1.86 12.11 0.84
N THR A 583 -1.84 13.43 0.90
CA THR A 583 -2.88 14.22 1.56
C THR A 583 -4.21 14.11 0.82
N ALA A 584 -4.22 14.16 -0.52
CA ALA A 584 -5.42 13.92 -1.32
C ALA A 584 -6.01 12.53 -1.05
N ALA A 585 -5.16 11.49 -0.99
CA ALA A 585 -5.62 10.14 -0.69
C ALA A 585 -6.24 10.00 0.72
N LYS A 586 -5.65 10.64 1.74
CA LYS A 586 -6.17 10.62 3.11
C LYS A 586 -7.52 11.32 3.22
N LEU A 587 -7.61 12.54 2.68
CA LEU A 587 -8.86 13.31 2.69
C LEU A 587 -9.97 12.60 1.92
N GLU A 588 -9.66 12.02 0.77
CA GLU A 588 -10.65 11.27 0.00
C GLU A 588 -11.20 10.07 0.78
N SER A 589 -10.33 9.30 1.46
CA SER A 589 -10.79 8.22 2.34
C SER A 589 -11.73 8.77 3.42
N MET A 590 -11.37 9.86 4.10
CA MET A 590 -12.22 10.49 5.12
C MET A 590 -13.60 10.92 4.58
N THR A 591 -13.66 11.51 3.38
CA THR A 591 -14.91 11.98 2.77
C THR A 591 -15.89 10.87 2.37
N ALA A 592 -15.45 9.61 2.32
CA ALA A 592 -16.28 8.48 1.90
C ALA A 592 -17.52 8.31 2.80
N VAL A 593 -17.40 8.64 4.10
CA VAL A 593 -18.50 8.60 5.07
C VAL A 593 -19.65 9.54 4.70
N PHE A 594 -19.38 10.72 4.17
CA PHE A 594 -20.42 11.73 3.94
C PHE A 594 -20.98 11.71 2.54
N THR A 595 -20.18 11.27 1.57
CA THR A 595 -20.49 11.42 0.16
C THR A 595 -21.06 10.16 -0.48
N GLY A 596 -21.01 9.03 0.24
CA GLY A 596 -21.32 7.72 -0.33
C GLY A 596 -20.32 7.28 -1.42
N ARG A 597 -19.20 7.99 -1.59
CA ARG A 597 -18.12 7.63 -2.52
C ARG A 597 -17.25 6.50 -1.94
N HIS A 598 -17.88 5.39 -1.64
CA HIS A 598 -17.17 4.18 -1.25
C HIS A 598 -16.65 3.43 -2.47
N THR A 599 -15.65 2.58 -2.27
CA THR A 599 -15.21 1.61 -3.28
C THR A 599 -16.42 0.76 -3.71
N PRO A 600 -16.71 0.57 -5.00
CA PRO A 600 -17.77 -0.33 -5.44
C PRO A 600 -17.55 -1.72 -4.85
N TYR A 601 -18.62 -2.39 -4.40
CA TYR A 601 -18.49 -3.70 -3.77
C TYR A 601 -19.64 -4.63 -4.09
N ASP A 602 -19.37 -5.93 -3.96
CA ASP A 602 -20.38 -6.98 -3.98
C ASP A 602 -20.59 -7.47 -2.53
N SER A 603 -21.84 -7.41 -2.07
CA SER A 603 -22.26 -7.85 -0.73
C SER A 603 -22.90 -9.23 -0.81
N VAL A 604 -22.44 -10.13 0.06
CA VAL A 604 -22.96 -11.50 0.21
C VAL A 604 -23.55 -11.63 1.61
N LEU A 605 -24.85 -11.92 1.68
CA LEU A 605 -25.55 -12.14 2.94
C LEU A 605 -25.56 -13.62 3.32
N PHE A 606 -25.04 -13.92 4.51
CA PHE A 606 -25.17 -15.21 5.17
C PHE A 606 -26.10 -15.07 6.37
N THR A 607 -27.14 -15.89 6.40
CA THR A 607 -28.10 -15.94 7.51
C THR A 607 -27.96 -17.26 8.24
N SER A 608 -27.98 -17.23 9.57
CA SER A 608 -28.11 -18.45 10.38
C SER A 608 -29.46 -19.14 10.08
N GLY A 609 -29.45 -20.33 9.48
CA GLY A 609 -30.67 -21.05 9.10
C GLY A 609 -30.40 -22.35 8.35
N LEU A 610 -31.20 -23.39 8.61
CA LEU A 610 -31.11 -24.65 7.85
C LEU A 610 -31.50 -24.37 6.39
N PRO A 611 -30.61 -24.66 5.41
CA PRO A 611 -31.05 -24.71 4.04
C PRO A 611 -32.11 -25.82 3.91
N ALA A 612 -33.23 -25.52 3.27
CA ALA A 612 -34.36 -26.45 3.16
C ALA A 612 -33.99 -27.83 2.56
N ASN A 613 -32.85 -27.96 1.86
CA ASN A 613 -32.49 -29.14 1.08
C ASN A 613 -31.06 -29.69 1.28
N GLY A 614 -30.41 -29.46 2.43
CA GLY A 614 -29.14 -30.16 2.76
C GLY A 614 -27.93 -29.82 1.88
N SER A 615 -28.04 -28.82 1.00
CA SER A 615 -26.91 -28.24 0.27
C SER A 615 -26.28 -27.11 1.09
N VAL A 616 -25.00 -27.23 1.39
CA VAL A 616 -24.19 -26.17 2.06
C VAL A 616 -24.20 -24.86 1.25
N LEU A 617 -24.51 -24.91 -0.05
CA LEU A 617 -24.61 -23.73 -0.92
C LEU A 617 -25.97 -23.02 -0.87
N SER A 618 -26.98 -23.57 -0.18
CA SER A 618 -28.30 -22.91 -0.05
C SER A 618 -28.42 -21.91 1.11
N ALA A 619 -27.29 -21.50 1.71
CA ALA A 619 -27.24 -20.48 2.77
C ALA A 619 -26.77 -19.08 2.30
N VAL A 620 -26.52 -18.88 1.00
CA VAL A 620 -26.32 -17.53 0.45
C VAL A 620 -27.70 -16.91 0.23
N GLY A 621 -28.14 -16.10 1.21
CA GLY A 621 -29.49 -15.56 1.25
C GLY A 621 -29.78 -14.56 0.13
N SER A 622 -28.77 -13.81 -0.32
CA SER A 622 -28.85 -12.91 -1.48
C SER A 622 -27.47 -12.35 -1.86
N TRP A 623 -27.29 -12.07 -3.15
CA TRP A 623 -26.19 -11.27 -3.66
C TRP A 623 -26.72 -9.86 -3.95
N HIS A 624 -26.04 -8.85 -3.44
CA HIS A 624 -26.33 -7.46 -3.76
C HIS A 624 -25.05 -6.79 -4.25
N SER A 625 -25.05 -6.31 -5.49
CA SER A 625 -23.99 -5.42 -5.97
C SER A 625 -24.34 -3.98 -5.60
N ALA A 626 -23.52 -3.35 -4.77
CA ALA A 626 -23.63 -1.93 -4.58
C ALA A 626 -23.37 -1.23 -5.92
N PRO A 627 -24.19 -0.20 -6.27
CA PRO A 627 -23.98 0.56 -7.48
C PRO A 627 -22.56 1.15 -7.46
N ALA A 628 -22.04 1.45 -8.66
CA ALA A 628 -20.83 2.27 -8.74
C ALA A 628 -21.06 3.54 -7.90
N PRO A 629 -20.05 3.98 -7.12
CA PRO A 629 -20.18 5.21 -6.35
C PRO A 629 -20.66 6.31 -7.28
N PRO A 630 -21.46 7.26 -6.78
CA PRO A 630 -21.90 8.38 -7.59
C PRO A 630 -20.67 8.94 -8.29
N VAL A 631 -20.74 9.02 -9.63
CA VAL A 631 -19.67 9.60 -10.43
C VAL A 631 -19.31 10.91 -9.75
N ARG A 632 -18.01 11.18 -9.60
CA ARG A 632 -17.59 12.53 -9.25
C ARG A 632 -18.15 13.41 -10.36
N VAL A 633 -19.34 13.96 -10.15
CA VAL A 633 -19.81 15.08 -10.92
C VAL A 633 -18.75 16.09 -10.57
N ALA A 634 -17.78 16.29 -11.48
CA ALA A 634 -16.82 17.36 -11.40
C ALA A 634 -17.67 18.55 -11.00
N ARG A 635 -17.53 18.99 -9.75
CA ARG A 635 -18.60 19.64 -8.99
C ARG A 635 -18.88 20.98 -9.65
N ASP A 636 -19.68 20.97 -10.72
CA ASP A 636 -19.44 21.74 -11.95
C ASP A 636 -18.15 22.53 -11.80
N GLU A 637 -16.97 21.87 -11.80
CA GLU A 637 -15.77 22.44 -11.15
C GLU A 637 -15.68 23.88 -11.61
N LEU A 638 -16.07 24.83 -10.74
CA LEU A 638 -16.53 26.13 -11.22
C LEU A 638 -15.43 26.79 -12.04
N LEU A 639 -14.18 26.36 -11.81
CA LEU A 639 -13.03 26.85 -12.51
C LEU A 639 -11.91 25.78 -12.64
N VAL A 640 -11.95 24.94 -13.68
CA VAL A 640 -10.75 24.22 -14.15
C VAL A 640 -9.94 25.17 -15.02
N PHE A 641 -8.68 25.42 -14.68
CA PHE A 641 -7.82 26.25 -15.51
C PHE A 641 -6.41 25.67 -15.66
N HIS A 642 -5.83 25.90 -16.82
CA HIS A 642 -4.46 25.58 -17.17
C HIS A 642 -3.65 26.87 -17.24
N VAL A 643 -2.40 26.80 -16.81
CA VAL A 643 -1.46 27.92 -16.90
C VAL A 643 -0.40 27.55 -17.92
N ASP A 644 -0.41 28.28 -19.02
CA ASP A 644 0.66 28.24 -20.01
C ASP A 644 1.65 29.35 -19.67
N LEU A 645 2.92 28.99 -19.61
CA LEU A 645 4.03 29.94 -19.47
C LEU A 645 4.85 29.86 -20.76
N GLU A 646 4.94 30.99 -21.46
CA GLU A 646 5.66 31.14 -22.72
C GLU A 646 6.75 32.21 -22.52
N PRO A 647 8.04 31.81 -22.49
CA PRO A 647 9.14 32.76 -22.49
C PRO A 647 9.37 33.32 -23.91
N HIS A 648 9.53 34.64 -24.00
CA HIS A 648 10.05 35.36 -25.15
C HIS A 648 11.38 36.04 -24.75
N THR A 649 12.07 36.63 -25.73
CA THR A 649 13.41 37.22 -25.53
C THR A 649 13.48 38.17 -24.34
N ASP A 650 12.48 39.05 -24.17
CA ASP A 650 12.48 40.08 -23.11
C ASP A 650 11.25 40.00 -22.17
N GLU A 651 10.33 39.05 -22.38
CA GLU A 651 9.12 38.93 -21.58
C GLU A 651 8.68 37.47 -21.37
N ALA A 652 8.07 37.20 -20.22
CA ALA A 652 7.32 35.97 -19.96
C ALA A 652 5.83 36.28 -20.06
N VAL A 653 5.13 35.53 -20.90
CA VAL A 653 3.67 35.58 -21.02
C VAL A 653 3.09 34.38 -20.28
N VAL A 654 2.26 34.67 -19.28
CA VAL A 654 1.48 33.68 -18.55
C VAL A 654 0.06 33.77 -19.05
N THR A 655 -0.46 32.69 -19.64
CA THR A 655 -1.84 32.59 -20.13
C THR A 655 -2.62 31.60 -19.28
N ILE A 656 -3.82 31.99 -18.86
CA ILE A 656 -4.72 31.19 -18.04
C ILE A 656 -5.86 30.71 -18.92
N ARG A 657 -5.84 29.44 -19.31
CA ARG A 657 -6.90 28.83 -20.10
C ARG A 657 -7.91 28.20 -19.18
N CYS A 658 -9.14 28.71 -19.18
CA CYS A 658 -10.24 28.15 -18.42
C CYS A 658 -11.36 27.72 -19.37
N ASN A 659 -11.91 26.54 -19.12
CA ASN A 659 -12.94 25.89 -19.94
C ASN A 659 -14.35 26.04 -19.33
N SER A 660 -14.54 26.90 -18.32
CA SER A 660 -15.84 27.12 -17.67
C SER A 660 -16.34 28.56 -17.76
N ALA A 661 -17.66 28.74 -17.71
CA ALA A 661 -18.30 30.05 -17.64
C ALA A 661 -17.98 30.81 -16.33
N ALA A 662 -17.65 30.09 -15.25
CA ALA A 662 -17.29 30.69 -13.96
C ALA A 662 -15.87 31.29 -13.94
N ALA A 663 -15.12 31.20 -15.03
CA ALA A 663 -13.94 32.04 -15.25
C ALA A 663 -14.24 33.54 -15.28
N ASN A 664 -15.51 33.93 -15.45
CA ASN A 664 -15.94 35.32 -15.39
C ASN A 664 -16.25 35.79 -13.96
N SER A 665 -16.50 34.86 -13.03
CA SER A 665 -16.84 35.15 -11.63
C SER A 665 -15.62 35.15 -10.70
N VAL A 666 -14.41 35.04 -11.25
CA VAL A 666 -13.17 34.97 -10.49
C VAL A 666 -12.15 36.03 -10.92
N GLU A 667 -11.19 36.28 -10.04
CA GLU A 667 -10.02 37.11 -10.30
C GLU A 667 -8.74 36.27 -10.14
N TRP A 668 -7.68 36.69 -10.84
CA TRP A 668 -6.44 35.97 -10.99
C TRP A 668 -5.26 36.78 -10.46
N ALA A 669 -4.47 36.21 -9.57
CA ALA A 669 -3.17 36.75 -9.22
C ALA A 669 -2.08 35.86 -9.81
N VAL A 670 -1.11 36.45 -10.50
CA VAL A 670 -0.02 35.74 -11.14
C VAL A 670 1.30 36.18 -10.55
N TYR A 671 2.11 35.24 -10.10
CA TYR A 671 3.42 35.48 -9.50
C TYR A 671 4.46 34.78 -10.35
N LEU A 672 5.47 35.52 -10.80
CA LEU A 672 6.59 34.97 -11.56
C LEU A 672 7.80 34.82 -10.63
N TYR A 673 8.40 33.64 -10.66
CA TYR A 673 9.60 33.29 -9.92
C TYR A 673 10.74 32.98 -10.89
N GLN A 674 11.94 33.42 -10.54
CA GLN A 674 13.20 32.95 -11.07
C GLN A 674 13.78 31.98 -10.04
N GLU A 675 13.91 30.70 -10.41
CA GLU A 675 14.19 29.63 -9.45
C GLU A 675 13.19 29.65 -8.26
N GLN A 676 13.62 30.15 -7.09
CA GLN A 676 12.79 30.31 -5.89
C GLN A 676 12.51 31.77 -5.51
N THR A 677 13.10 32.73 -6.22
CA THR A 677 12.95 34.16 -5.93
C THR A 677 11.83 34.75 -6.77
N LYS A 678 10.88 35.44 -6.13
CA LYS A 678 9.80 36.14 -6.84
C LYS A 678 10.38 37.36 -7.57
N ILE A 679 10.26 37.38 -8.89
CA ILE A 679 10.73 38.48 -9.76
C ILE A 679 9.60 39.37 -10.27
N GLY A 680 8.34 38.91 -10.17
CA GLY A 680 7.20 39.71 -10.59
C GLY A 680 5.89 39.25 -9.98
N GLN A 681 4.93 40.15 -9.89
CA GLN A 681 3.55 39.82 -9.56
C GLN A 681 2.54 40.72 -10.28
N LYS A 682 1.40 40.15 -10.64
CA LYS A 682 0.17 40.85 -11.03
C LYS A 682 -0.90 40.45 -10.03
N TRP A 683 -1.53 41.44 -9.43
CA TRP A 683 -2.56 41.21 -8.41
C TRP A 683 -3.87 40.79 -9.05
N TYR A 684 -4.80 40.30 -8.21
CA TYR A 684 -6.12 39.83 -8.61
C TYR A 684 -6.81 40.78 -9.59
N ASP A 685 -6.95 40.33 -10.84
CA ASP A 685 -7.73 40.98 -11.90
C ASP A 685 -8.53 39.94 -12.71
N ASP A 686 -9.39 40.37 -13.61
CA ASP A 686 -10.16 39.46 -14.47
C ASP A 686 -9.40 39.01 -15.72
N ARG A 687 -8.14 39.44 -15.89
CA ARG A 687 -7.35 39.15 -17.08
C ARG A 687 -6.77 37.75 -16.96
N ARG A 688 -7.01 36.98 -18.01
CA ARG A 688 -6.48 35.63 -18.15
C ARG A 688 -5.08 35.60 -18.76
N SER A 689 -4.36 36.72 -18.68
CA SER A 689 -3.00 36.82 -19.18
C SER A 689 -2.21 37.84 -18.38
N ALA A 690 -0.99 37.48 -17.99
CA ALA A 690 -0.05 38.38 -17.34
C ALA A 690 1.28 38.38 -18.10
N ARG A 691 1.84 39.57 -18.29
CA ARG A 691 3.17 39.77 -18.89
C ARG A 691 4.14 40.27 -17.84
N PHE A 692 5.36 39.74 -17.87
CA PHE A 692 6.44 40.09 -16.97
C PHE A 692 7.71 40.37 -17.77
N SER A 693 8.44 41.42 -17.42
CA SER A 693 9.75 41.68 -18.01
C SER A 693 10.75 40.60 -17.59
N LEU A 694 11.56 40.13 -18.53
CA LEU A 694 12.70 39.24 -18.32
C LEU A 694 14.03 39.94 -18.58
N ALA A 695 14.05 41.27 -18.75
CA ALA A 695 15.26 42.02 -19.11
C ALA A 695 16.46 41.78 -18.17
N ASP A 696 16.19 41.51 -16.89
CA ASP A 696 17.20 41.25 -15.86
C ASP A 696 17.40 39.74 -15.56
N VAL A 697 16.75 38.85 -16.31
CA VAL A 697 16.81 37.40 -16.10
C VAL A 697 17.77 36.77 -17.11
N PRO A 698 18.89 36.16 -16.67
CA PRO A 698 19.86 35.57 -17.59
C PRO A 698 19.27 34.46 -18.45
N ALA A 699 19.70 34.38 -19.71
CA ALA A 699 19.36 33.27 -20.62
C ALA A 699 19.76 31.92 -20.01
N GLY A 700 18.94 30.89 -20.19
CA GLY A 700 19.13 29.57 -19.59
C GLY A 700 18.60 29.44 -18.16
N THR A 701 18.07 30.50 -17.54
CA THR A 701 17.51 30.43 -16.18
C THR A 701 16.09 29.82 -16.18
N ARG A 702 15.76 29.04 -15.14
CA ARG A 702 14.39 28.52 -14.98
C ARG A 702 13.47 29.55 -14.34
N ILE A 703 12.29 29.70 -14.94
CA ILE A 703 11.20 30.50 -14.42
C ILE A 703 9.96 29.66 -14.10
N ARG A 704 9.17 30.13 -13.14
CA ARG A 704 7.88 29.53 -12.74
C ARG A 704 6.80 30.60 -12.60
N ALA A 705 5.64 30.35 -13.19
CA ALA A 705 4.43 31.09 -12.88
C ALA A 705 3.61 30.35 -11.83
N LEU A 706 3.19 31.05 -10.76
CA LEU A 706 2.17 30.63 -9.82
C LEU A 706 0.91 31.45 -10.05
N VAL A 707 -0.20 30.79 -10.34
CA VAL A 707 -1.49 31.44 -10.53
C VAL A 707 -2.41 31.09 -9.37
N PHE A 708 -3.01 32.11 -8.79
CA PHE A 708 -4.02 32.03 -7.77
C PHE A 708 -5.32 32.55 -8.32
N THR A 709 -6.43 31.97 -7.86
CA THR A 709 -7.77 32.40 -8.21
C THR A 709 -8.59 32.67 -6.95
N ARG A 710 -9.49 33.65 -7.00
CA ARG A 710 -10.49 33.92 -5.97
C ARG A 710 -11.82 34.31 -6.60
N GLU A 711 -12.94 34.07 -5.94
CA GLU A 711 -14.22 34.62 -6.36
C GLU A 711 -14.26 36.15 -6.25
N LYS A 712 -14.96 36.80 -7.19
CA LYS A 712 -15.23 38.24 -7.14
C LYS A 712 -16.18 38.53 -5.98
N GLY A 713 -15.76 39.38 -5.03
CA GLY A 713 -16.62 39.81 -3.92
C GLY A 713 -15.87 40.04 -2.60
N PRO A 714 -16.58 40.38 -1.51
CA PRO A 714 -15.98 40.64 -0.21
C PRO A 714 -15.45 39.37 0.50
N SER A 715 -15.89 38.18 0.07
CA SER A 715 -15.32 36.91 0.53
C SER A 715 -14.00 36.64 -0.19
N SER A 716 -12.88 36.93 0.45
CA SER A 716 -11.53 36.65 -0.09
C SER A 716 -11.15 35.17 0.02
N ARG A 717 -12.05 34.24 -0.36
CA ARG A 717 -11.71 32.81 -0.45
C ARG A 717 -10.80 32.60 -1.67
N VAL A 718 -9.56 32.18 -1.43
CA VAL A 718 -8.61 31.79 -2.48
C VAL A 718 -8.86 30.33 -2.81
N HIS A 719 -9.28 30.01 -4.03
CA HIS A 719 -9.81 28.68 -4.35
C HIS A 719 -8.75 27.70 -4.86
N ARG A 720 -7.72 28.14 -5.63
CA ARG A 720 -6.75 27.21 -6.27
C ARG A 720 -5.37 27.84 -6.48
N LYS A 721 -4.32 27.01 -6.40
CA LYS A 721 -2.91 27.35 -6.73
C LYS A 721 -2.42 26.42 -7.83
N PHE A 722 -2.06 26.96 -8.98
CA PHE A 722 -1.45 26.19 -10.07
C PHE A 722 -0.03 26.69 -10.37
N SER A 723 0.87 25.80 -10.78
CA SER A 723 2.25 26.14 -11.09
C SER A 723 2.68 25.62 -12.47
N ALA A 724 3.33 26.46 -13.28
CA ALA A 724 3.93 26.08 -14.55
C ALA A 724 5.41 26.49 -14.59
N TRP A 725 6.30 25.59 -15.04
CA TRP A 725 7.75 25.81 -15.14
C TRP A 725 8.23 25.87 -16.60
N ARG A 726 9.19 26.75 -16.88
CA ARG A 726 9.92 26.84 -18.15
C ARG A 726 11.38 27.23 -17.92
N THR A 727 12.23 26.94 -18.89
CA THR A 727 13.59 27.49 -18.98
C THR A 727 13.57 28.52 -20.09
N ILE A 728 14.16 29.70 -19.85
CA ILE A 728 14.31 30.78 -20.84
C ILE A 728 15.40 30.41 -21.83
#